data_AF-R6N0G7-F1
#
_entry.id   AF-R6N0G7-F1
#
_cell.length_a   1.000
_cell.length_b   1.000
_cell.length_c   1.000
_cell.angle_alpha   90.00
_cell.angle_beta   90.00
_cell.angle_gamma   90.00
#
_symmetry.space_group_name_H-M   'P 1'
#
loop_
_entity.id
_entity.type
_entity.pdbx_description
1 polymer ?
#
loop_
_entity_poly.entity_id
_entity_poly.type
_entity_poly.pdbx_seq_one_letter_code
_entity_poly.pdbx_strand_id
1 'polypeptide(L)'
;MVVKRSYSKMILREFRHSFSRFLAIFAIIALGVGFLAGLLATTPDMRYSMDQYYRQTNLMDLRIVSTMGLTKQDVEEIRSTEGVEEGMPSYTSDALVTLPSEDTAVARIHSLPACREAGEPLTSETSGYLNQLTLAEGRLPENPGECVIKPEHLSSENIPIGSTIKLSEENQNLEETFQTTEYIVVGYVYSSYYASIEKETSTVGNGTVGMVMFIPEQDFALDVYTDMFVTLSDAKALDSLSDPSAYDAAVDPVVSTLEDLGQERAPLRDKEIREEAQEKIDDAQKEFEEQKADAQKQLDDARAELDNGWQELDSAKQELSDGKLALEEARRQLEEAPGQISSGEAEIQSSEETLAQGQAEYDAGWQEYQSQKQEAEAAFAQQEQDLGQKEDEYNVNKAALDLEKGKLDQAKAEIDAAKLSIEQLRQQGLIQQAQQLEEQLKPKEEAYAAGFQQYQEAKTQLDGYKLLLDQGRQTLEAAKQEAQQKFEETESQLAGAKKELDDGWLQLNSAKAELAQAKLELENGRRELEENQKTLDDAQLQIDDSEKQLEEGEAEYLKSKTEADQKLSDAQKEIDDAQKELDQLEPSEWMVLGRDTNVGYVSFDSNAEKVEAIAKVFPIFFFLVAALVVLTTATRMVDEERTQIGVMKALGYGKRKIAAQYLIYVAVATITGSLFGLLVGFYVFPTVIWNAYTIMYDLPALVIQFNWKYALLSSGAAILTTLLTTFWACYSSLKEAPSRLILPKAPKSGKRILLEKITPLWSRLSFIHKVTARNLFRYKKRFLMTVVGIAGCTALLLTGFGLQDSISDIVNLQFGEVLQYNLTITAKDSEKMKEDPAVQELLDDTGTVDRYLRIAQEGGDASANGQSLDVYLFVPEEPDRLSQFVTLQDRKSKVPAELEEDAVLLTEKAAERLGVAVGDTITVQRNDDHRQAEFTVGGVVENYVQNYIYLSPALYEEGYHTQPEMNQTIAVVPDGSQENRDRITSAFLESDQVQAVSFTDDIKDSFQNTIKSIDFIVIVLIVSAGLLAFVVLYNLTNINITERQKEIATIKVLGFYDKEVSAYIYRETGILTLIGTAIGLIFGIFLHAFVVKTAEVDMVMFGREIKWLSYVFSALLTIFFSIIVNLVMYRKLKKISMVESMKSTE
;
A
#
# COMPACT_ATOMS: atom_id res chain seq x y z
N MET A 1 16.46 -48.59 86.86
CA MET A 1 17.27 -47.66 86.02
C MET A 1 18.21 -48.38 85.02
N VAL A 2 18.88 -49.48 85.39
CA VAL A 2 19.88 -50.19 84.55
C VAL A 2 19.30 -50.74 83.22
N VAL A 3 18.05 -51.20 83.22
CA VAL A 3 17.34 -51.74 82.04
C VAL A 3 17.08 -50.66 80.97
N LYS A 4 16.78 -49.42 81.37
CA LYS A 4 16.56 -48.30 80.43
C LYS A 4 17.85 -47.86 79.74
N ARG A 5 18.97 -47.77 80.49
CA ARG A 5 20.29 -47.42 79.91
C ARG A 5 20.83 -48.48 78.94
N SER A 6 20.57 -49.76 79.21
CA SER A 6 21.00 -50.85 78.33
C SER A 6 20.22 -50.88 77.01
N TYR A 7 18.91 -50.62 77.04
CA TYR A 7 18.06 -50.54 75.85
C TYR A 7 18.49 -49.39 74.91
N SER A 8 18.76 -48.19 75.43
CA SER A 8 19.23 -47.06 74.60
C SER A 8 20.62 -47.30 73.99
N LYS A 9 21.56 -47.93 74.74
CA LYS A 9 22.87 -48.31 74.21
C LYS A 9 22.77 -49.36 73.10
N MET A 10 21.80 -50.27 73.20
CA MET A 10 21.56 -51.29 72.18
C MET A 10 21.05 -50.66 70.87
N ILE A 11 20.11 -49.71 70.94
CA ILE A 11 19.66 -48.92 69.78
C ILE A 11 20.83 -48.19 69.12
N LEU A 12 21.66 -47.48 69.90
CA LEU A 12 22.83 -46.75 69.38
C LEU A 12 23.88 -47.67 68.72
N ARG A 13 24.09 -48.87 69.28
CA ARG A 13 24.99 -49.86 68.69
C ARG A 13 24.46 -50.36 67.35
N GLU A 14 23.15 -50.47 67.19
CA GLU A 14 22.51 -50.93 65.96
C GLU A 14 22.75 -49.97 64.78
N PHE A 15 22.72 -48.66 65.02
CA PHE A 15 23.08 -47.66 64.01
C PHE A 15 24.49 -47.89 63.43
N ARG A 16 25.46 -48.27 64.29
CA ARG A 16 26.85 -48.47 63.87
C ARG A 16 27.08 -49.80 63.16
N HIS A 17 26.43 -50.87 63.61
CA HIS A 17 26.56 -52.19 62.97
C HIS A 17 25.83 -52.28 61.62
N SER A 18 24.70 -51.61 61.48
CA SER A 18 23.85 -51.64 60.29
C SER A 18 23.99 -50.38 59.42
N PHE A 19 25.09 -49.62 59.53
CA PHE A 19 25.26 -48.31 58.87
C PHE A 19 25.08 -48.33 57.34
N SER A 20 25.51 -49.41 56.67
CA SER A 20 25.33 -49.56 55.22
C SER A 20 23.87 -49.65 54.78
N ARG A 21 22.96 -50.14 55.64
CA ARG A 21 21.51 -50.18 55.40
C ARG A 21 20.87 -48.85 55.70
N PHE A 22 21.34 -48.18 56.76
CA PHE A 22 20.95 -46.83 57.10
C PHE A 22 21.20 -45.91 55.91
N LEU A 23 22.40 -45.93 55.33
CA LEU A 23 22.75 -45.12 54.17
C LEU A 23 21.91 -45.44 52.93
N ALA A 24 21.54 -46.71 52.72
CA ALA A 24 20.67 -47.10 51.61
C ALA A 24 19.23 -46.58 51.78
N ILE A 25 18.66 -46.70 52.99
CA ILE A 25 17.33 -46.13 53.31
C ILE A 25 17.38 -44.60 53.24
N PHE A 26 18.44 -43.98 53.78
CA PHE A 26 18.66 -42.54 53.68
C PHE A 26 18.70 -42.07 52.22
N ALA A 27 19.51 -42.71 51.36
CA ALA A 27 19.69 -42.30 49.98
C ALA A 27 18.41 -42.46 49.15
N ILE A 28 17.66 -43.55 49.33
CA ILE A 28 16.41 -43.75 48.57
C ILE A 28 15.31 -42.78 48.99
N ILE A 29 15.24 -42.43 50.29
CA ILE A 29 14.29 -41.43 50.78
C ILE A 29 14.72 -40.03 50.38
N ALA A 30 16.01 -39.71 50.46
CA ALA A 30 16.54 -38.43 49.97
C ALA A 30 16.20 -38.21 48.50
N LEU A 31 16.39 -39.24 47.67
CA LEU A 31 16.08 -39.15 46.25
C LEU A 31 14.57 -39.07 46.00
N GLY A 32 13.75 -39.91 46.64
CA GLY A 32 12.29 -39.87 46.45
C GLY A 32 11.63 -38.59 46.96
N VAL A 33 12.03 -38.09 48.14
CA VAL A 33 11.53 -36.84 48.72
C VAL A 33 12.07 -35.64 47.96
N GLY A 34 13.36 -35.61 47.65
CA GLY A 34 13.97 -34.51 46.91
C GLY A 34 13.41 -34.38 45.50
N PHE A 35 13.16 -35.50 44.83
CA PHE A 35 12.53 -35.52 43.52
C PHE A 35 11.07 -35.04 43.59
N LEU A 36 10.24 -35.60 44.50
CA LEU A 36 8.83 -35.15 44.64
C LEU A 36 8.74 -33.67 45.01
N ALA A 37 9.45 -33.25 46.06
CA ALA A 37 9.35 -31.89 46.58
C ALA A 37 9.98 -30.89 45.60
N GLY A 38 11.18 -31.18 45.09
CA GLY A 38 11.88 -30.31 44.16
C GLY A 38 11.14 -30.10 42.85
N LEU A 39 10.64 -31.19 42.25
CA LEU A 39 9.92 -31.11 40.99
C LEU A 39 8.57 -30.42 41.14
N LEU A 40 7.81 -30.68 42.23
CA LEU A 40 6.55 -29.95 42.50
C LEU A 40 6.76 -28.48 42.89
N ALA A 41 7.90 -28.13 43.51
CA ALA A 41 8.21 -26.74 43.81
C ALA A 41 8.71 -25.95 42.59
N THR A 42 9.16 -26.64 41.53
CA THR A 42 9.70 -25.99 40.33
C THR A 42 8.66 -25.09 39.67
N THR A 43 7.42 -25.55 39.45
CA THR A 43 6.37 -24.73 38.82
C THR A 43 6.06 -23.45 39.62
N PRO A 44 5.79 -23.48 40.94
CA PRO A 44 5.63 -22.25 41.72
C PRO A 44 6.86 -21.34 41.70
N ASP A 45 8.07 -21.89 41.79
CA ASP A 45 9.29 -21.09 41.73
C ASP A 45 9.45 -20.41 40.36
N MET A 46 9.08 -21.11 39.28
CA MET A 46 9.09 -20.58 37.91
C MET A 46 8.09 -19.43 37.76
N ARG A 47 6.82 -19.67 38.10
CA ARG A 47 5.74 -18.67 38.02
C ARG A 47 6.06 -17.43 38.85
N TYR A 48 6.47 -17.65 40.10
CA TYR A 48 6.83 -16.54 40.99
C TYR A 48 8.04 -15.74 40.48
N SER A 49 9.07 -16.41 39.96
CA SER A 49 10.25 -15.72 39.41
C SER A 49 9.87 -14.85 38.22
N MET A 50 8.95 -15.32 37.37
CA MET A 50 8.46 -14.56 36.23
C MET A 50 7.53 -13.41 36.66
N ASP A 51 6.64 -13.61 37.64
CA ASP A 51 5.86 -12.52 38.24
C ASP A 51 6.76 -11.43 38.86
N GLN A 52 7.87 -11.83 39.51
CA GLN A 52 8.87 -10.85 39.97
C GLN A 52 9.53 -10.09 38.83
N TYR A 53 9.78 -10.75 37.68
CA TYR A 53 10.32 -10.08 36.50
C TYR A 53 9.35 -9.05 35.96
N TYR A 54 8.08 -9.44 35.79
CA TYR A 54 7.01 -8.56 35.34
C TYR A 54 6.87 -7.32 36.22
N ARG A 55 6.95 -7.47 37.55
CA ARG A 55 6.97 -6.33 38.46
C ARG A 55 8.23 -5.47 38.34
N GLN A 56 9.40 -6.09 38.22
CA GLN A 56 10.67 -5.36 38.12
C GLN A 56 10.76 -4.53 36.84
N THR A 57 10.19 -5.02 35.75
CA THR A 57 10.15 -4.32 34.45
C THR A 57 8.87 -3.51 34.23
N ASN A 58 7.99 -3.41 35.23
CA ASN A 58 6.70 -2.73 35.11
C ASN A 58 5.91 -3.17 33.86
N LEU A 59 5.77 -4.50 33.65
CA LEU A 59 5.05 -5.06 32.51
C LEU A 59 3.58 -4.64 32.57
N MET A 60 3.05 -4.22 31.42
CA MET A 60 1.64 -3.87 31.23
C MET A 60 0.69 -4.95 31.76
N ASP A 61 -0.50 -4.56 32.22
CA ASP A 61 -1.62 -5.45 32.46
C ASP A 61 -2.50 -5.56 31.22
N LEU A 62 -2.72 -4.43 30.53
CA LEU A 62 -3.50 -4.33 29.30
C LEU A 62 -2.73 -3.60 28.19
N ARG A 63 -2.96 -3.98 26.94
CA ARG A 63 -2.55 -3.26 25.72
C ARG A 63 -3.81 -2.91 24.94
N ILE A 64 -4.05 -1.63 24.74
CA ILE A 64 -5.17 -1.13 23.95
C ILE A 64 -4.64 -0.82 22.55
N VAL A 65 -5.23 -1.43 21.53
CA VAL A 65 -4.87 -1.23 20.12
C VAL A 65 -6.08 -0.67 19.38
N SER A 66 -5.88 0.29 18.48
CA SER A 66 -6.94 0.87 17.65
C SER A 66 -6.58 0.72 16.18
N THR A 67 -7.51 0.26 15.35
CA THR A 67 -7.28 0.07 13.90
C THR A 67 -6.99 1.39 13.17
N MET A 68 -7.42 2.53 13.73
CA MET A 68 -7.17 3.88 13.18
C MET A 68 -6.33 4.77 14.12
N GLY A 69 -5.62 4.15 15.05
CA GLY A 69 -4.83 4.82 16.08
C GLY A 69 -5.66 5.47 17.20
N LEU A 70 -4.97 5.92 18.23
CA LEU A 70 -5.47 6.53 19.45
C LEU A 70 -5.06 8.00 19.46
N THR A 71 -6.05 8.89 19.57
CA THR A 71 -5.81 10.33 19.69
C THR A 71 -5.24 10.68 21.06
N LYS A 72 -4.65 11.87 21.19
CA LYS A 72 -4.20 12.40 22.49
C LYS A 72 -5.34 12.51 23.51
N GLN A 73 -6.58 12.72 23.04
CA GLN A 73 -7.74 12.74 23.91
C GLN A 73 -8.10 11.33 24.40
N ASP A 74 -8.04 10.32 23.53
CA ASP A 74 -8.29 8.93 23.91
C ASP A 74 -7.33 8.46 25.01
N VAL A 75 -6.05 8.82 24.88
CA VAL A 75 -5.02 8.55 25.91
C VAL A 75 -5.39 9.16 27.27
N GLU A 76 -5.98 10.36 27.29
CA GLU A 76 -6.38 11.02 28.54
C GLU A 76 -7.65 10.40 29.15
N GLU A 77 -8.62 10.00 28.33
CA GLU A 77 -9.83 9.29 28.77
C GLU A 77 -9.46 7.91 29.36
N ILE A 78 -8.55 7.17 28.71
CA ILE A 78 -8.03 5.90 29.23
C ILE A 78 -7.34 6.11 30.59
N ARG A 79 -6.48 7.14 30.72
CA ARG A 79 -5.82 7.47 31.99
C ARG A 79 -6.79 7.89 33.09
N SER A 80 -7.93 8.45 32.72
CA SER A 80 -8.97 8.93 33.64
C SER A 80 -9.96 7.83 34.06
N THR A 81 -9.89 6.66 33.43
CA THR A 81 -10.77 5.53 33.72
C THR A 81 -10.50 4.96 35.12
N GLU A 82 -11.57 4.71 35.89
CA GLU A 82 -11.45 4.15 37.24
C GLU A 82 -10.79 2.76 37.19
N GLY A 83 -9.73 2.57 37.99
CA GLY A 83 -8.94 1.33 38.03
C GLY A 83 -7.60 1.42 37.29
N VAL A 84 -7.45 2.32 36.32
CA VAL A 84 -6.18 2.57 35.60
C VAL A 84 -5.20 3.32 36.50
N GLU A 85 -3.96 2.81 36.64
CA GLU A 85 -2.90 3.45 37.43
C GLU A 85 -1.94 4.28 36.56
N GLU A 86 -1.35 3.65 35.53
CA GLU A 86 -0.49 4.31 34.56
C GLU A 86 -0.84 3.86 33.14
N GLY A 87 -0.72 4.77 32.18
CA GLY A 87 -0.94 4.51 30.77
C GLY A 87 0.16 5.12 29.90
N MET A 88 0.90 4.27 29.19
CA MET A 88 1.99 4.62 28.29
C MET A 88 1.52 4.50 26.83
N PRO A 89 1.23 5.62 26.15
CA PRO A 89 0.98 5.59 24.72
C PRO A 89 2.27 5.21 23.97
N SER A 90 2.14 4.49 22.87
CA SER A 90 3.25 3.95 22.09
C SER A 90 2.92 3.93 20.60
N TYR A 91 3.96 3.89 19.79
CA TYR A 91 3.90 3.53 18.39
C TYR A 91 4.53 2.15 18.19
N THR A 92 3.87 1.33 17.40
CA THR A 92 4.30 0.00 16.99
C THR A 92 4.02 -0.13 15.51
N SER A 93 5.04 -0.42 14.73
CA SER A 93 4.91 -0.67 13.29
C SER A 93 5.81 -1.83 12.87
N ASP A 94 5.35 -2.64 11.94
CA ASP A 94 6.15 -3.69 11.34
C ASP A 94 6.68 -3.18 10.00
N ALA A 95 7.97 -3.38 9.72
CA ALA A 95 8.60 -2.95 8.47
C ALA A 95 9.65 -3.95 8.00
N LEU A 96 9.80 -4.11 6.69
CA LEU A 96 10.88 -4.86 6.07
C LEU A 96 12.18 -4.06 6.20
N VAL A 97 13.23 -4.69 6.74
CA VAL A 97 14.53 -4.05 6.97
C VAL A 97 15.64 -4.81 6.26
N THR A 98 16.61 -4.06 5.74
CA THR A 98 17.87 -4.60 5.21
C THR A 98 18.90 -4.62 6.32
N LEU A 99 19.41 -5.82 6.61
CA LEU A 99 20.42 -6.07 7.62
C LEU A 99 21.82 -5.74 7.08
N PRO A 100 22.84 -5.57 7.96
CA PRO A 100 24.21 -5.36 7.51
C PRO A 100 24.81 -6.49 6.67
N SER A 101 24.19 -7.69 6.67
CA SER A 101 24.55 -8.81 5.81
C SER A 101 23.99 -8.69 4.39
N GLU A 102 23.18 -7.66 4.11
CA GLU A 102 22.35 -7.46 2.90
C GLU A 102 21.11 -8.38 2.82
N ASP A 103 20.86 -9.18 3.85
CA ASP A 103 19.62 -9.98 3.96
C ASP A 103 18.45 -9.09 4.42
N THR A 104 17.23 -9.45 4.01
CA THR A 104 16.00 -8.76 4.43
C THR A 104 15.30 -9.52 5.55
N ALA A 105 14.77 -8.80 6.55
CA ALA A 105 13.98 -9.37 7.63
C ALA A 105 12.81 -8.45 7.98
N VAL A 106 11.73 -9.00 8.53
CA VAL A 106 10.62 -8.19 9.07
C VAL A 106 10.97 -7.77 10.49
N ALA A 107 11.03 -6.47 10.74
CA ALA A 107 11.27 -5.89 12.06
C ALA A 107 9.97 -5.37 12.67
N ARG A 108 9.65 -5.81 13.89
CA ARG A 108 8.63 -5.20 14.74
C ARG A 108 9.27 -4.07 15.53
N ILE A 109 8.89 -2.85 15.21
CA ILE A 109 9.52 -1.61 15.70
C ILE A 109 8.63 -0.98 16.77
N HIS A 110 9.15 -0.87 17.98
CA HIS A 110 8.47 -0.26 19.13
C HIS A 110 9.06 1.12 19.44
N SER A 111 8.19 2.07 19.75
CA SER A 111 8.61 3.36 20.27
C SER A 111 9.07 3.25 21.73
N LEU A 112 10.12 3.99 22.08
CA LEU A 112 10.51 4.26 23.46
C LEU A 112 9.98 5.63 23.86
N PRO A 113 9.38 5.75 25.06
CA PRO A 113 8.80 7.01 25.51
C PRO A 113 9.88 8.09 25.58
N ALA A 114 9.53 9.32 25.20
CA ALA A 114 10.45 10.44 25.30
C ALA A 114 10.88 10.66 26.76
N CYS A 115 12.16 10.96 26.94
CA CYS A 115 12.67 11.38 28.23
C CYS A 115 11.94 12.67 28.66
N ARG A 116 11.24 12.64 29.81
CA ARG A 116 10.44 13.77 30.32
C ARG A 116 11.25 15.08 30.42
N GLU A 117 12.57 14.98 30.57
CA GLU A 117 13.51 16.09 30.46
C GLU A 117 14.52 15.79 29.34
N ALA A 118 14.66 16.72 28.39
CA ALA A 118 15.58 16.57 27.26
C ALA A 118 17.03 16.35 27.75
N GLY A 119 17.54 15.15 27.53
CA GLY A 119 18.92 14.76 27.86
C GLY A 119 19.10 13.89 29.12
N GLU A 120 18.03 13.53 29.83
CA GLU A 120 18.11 12.46 30.85
C GLU A 120 17.93 11.09 30.20
N PRO A 121 18.78 10.08 30.46
CA PRO A 121 18.60 8.75 29.90
C PRO A 121 17.34 8.08 30.48
N LEU A 122 16.67 7.26 29.67
CA LEU A 122 15.59 6.38 30.13
C LEU A 122 16.13 5.46 31.25
N THR A 123 15.51 5.51 32.43
CA THR A 123 15.85 4.64 33.56
C THR A 123 14.62 3.91 34.05
N SER A 124 14.81 2.89 34.88
CA SER A 124 13.70 2.17 35.53
C SER A 124 12.85 3.06 36.45
N GLU A 125 13.35 4.24 36.83
CA GLU A 125 12.63 5.21 37.67
C GLU A 125 11.82 6.23 36.84
N THR A 126 11.89 6.17 35.51
CA THR A 126 11.11 7.04 34.63
C THR A 126 9.62 6.73 34.81
N SER A 127 8.87 7.66 35.42
CA SER A 127 7.44 7.49 35.69
C SER A 127 6.63 7.36 34.39
N GLY A 128 5.68 6.43 34.37
CA GLY A 128 4.88 6.10 33.18
C GLY A 128 5.62 5.30 32.10
N TYR A 129 6.85 4.84 32.36
CA TYR A 129 7.56 3.91 31.47
C TYR A 129 7.18 2.46 31.84
N LEU A 130 6.32 1.87 31.01
CA LEU A 130 5.87 0.49 31.09
C LEU A 130 6.74 -0.41 30.18
N ASN A 131 6.69 -1.73 30.41
CA ASN A 131 7.43 -2.74 29.62
C ASN A 131 8.94 -2.45 29.54
N GLN A 132 9.53 -2.05 30.67
CA GLN A 132 10.88 -1.52 30.75
C GLN A 132 11.93 -2.51 30.22
N LEU A 133 12.79 -2.01 29.35
CA LEU A 133 13.89 -2.78 28.76
C LEU A 133 15.02 -3.03 29.76
N THR A 134 15.58 -4.24 29.72
CA THR A 134 16.80 -4.62 30.44
C THR A 134 17.98 -4.58 29.47
N LEU A 135 18.94 -3.68 29.71
CA LEU A 135 20.14 -3.55 28.87
C LEU A 135 21.05 -4.77 29.03
N ALA A 136 21.35 -5.44 27.92
CA ALA A 136 22.28 -6.57 27.89
C ALA A 136 23.72 -6.09 27.59
N GLU A 137 23.90 -5.28 26.55
CA GLU A 137 25.18 -4.71 26.14
C GLU A 137 24.95 -3.37 25.41
N GLY A 138 25.92 -2.45 25.43
CA GLY A 138 25.79 -1.14 24.78
C GLY A 138 25.09 -0.10 25.66
N ARG A 139 24.17 0.67 25.09
CA ARG A 139 23.31 1.66 25.78
C ARG A 139 21.94 1.76 25.10
N LEU A 140 20.98 2.41 25.76
CA LEU A 140 19.70 2.78 25.14
C LEU A 140 19.89 3.93 24.13
N PRO A 141 18.95 4.12 23.17
CA PRO A 141 18.96 5.23 22.24
C PRO A 141 18.88 6.58 22.96
N GLU A 142 19.74 7.53 22.59
CA GLU A 142 19.78 8.88 23.16
C GLU A 142 19.43 9.95 22.11
N ASN A 143 19.59 9.63 20.82
CA ASN A 143 19.35 10.54 19.70
C ASN A 143 18.41 9.92 18.65
N PRO A 144 17.72 10.74 17.84
CA PRO A 144 17.03 10.27 16.62
C PRO A 144 17.95 9.43 15.74
N GLY A 145 17.43 8.37 15.12
CA GLY A 145 18.20 7.47 14.24
C GLY A 145 19.11 6.48 14.97
N GLU A 146 18.96 6.33 16.27
CA GLU A 146 19.58 5.26 17.06
C GLU A 146 18.53 4.21 17.44
N CYS A 147 18.92 2.93 17.45
CA CYS A 147 18.03 1.85 17.87
C CYS A 147 18.72 0.87 18.81
N VAL A 148 17.92 0.16 19.59
CA VAL A 148 18.35 -1.06 20.28
C VAL A 148 17.53 -2.22 19.78
N ILE A 149 18.15 -3.40 19.73
CA ILE A 149 17.51 -4.60 19.20
C ILE A 149 17.52 -5.71 20.24
N LYS A 150 16.51 -6.58 20.17
CA LYS A 150 16.52 -7.82 20.91
C LYS A 150 17.44 -8.83 20.20
N PRO A 151 18.48 -9.38 20.86
CA PRO A 151 19.32 -10.39 20.25
C PRO A 151 18.57 -11.74 20.15
N GLU A 152 18.69 -12.43 19.02
CA GLU A 152 18.18 -13.80 18.91
C GLU A 152 19.14 -14.80 19.58
N HIS A 153 18.62 -15.67 20.45
CA HIS A 153 19.42 -16.66 21.21
C HIS A 153 20.09 -17.74 20.33
N LEU A 154 19.71 -17.87 19.05
CA LEU A 154 20.05 -19.02 18.19
C LEU A 154 20.59 -18.66 16.80
N SER A 155 20.54 -17.40 16.36
CA SER A 155 21.03 -17.02 15.04
C SER A 155 22.53 -16.69 15.05
N SER A 156 23.23 -17.09 13.99
CA SER A 156 24.65 -16.75 13.77
C SER A 156 24.88 -15.30 13.35
N GLU A 157 23.80 -14.54 13.16
CA GLU A 157 23.78 -13.14 12.72
C GLU A 157 23.71 -12.21 13.92
N ASN A 158 24.80 -12.14 14.69
CA ASN A 158 24.95 -11.04 15.64
C ASN A 158 25.16 -9.74 14.85
N ILE A 159 24.09 -8.97 14.68
CA ILE A 159 24.11 -7.61 14.14
C ILE A 159 24.98 -6.74 15.05
N PRO A 160 26.20 -6.35 14.65
CA PRO A 160 27.15 -5.72 15.56
C PRO A 160 26.66 -4.34 16.05
N ILE A 161 26.90 -4.02 17.32
CA ILE A 161 26.73 -2.64 17.81
C ILE A 161 27.59 -1.69 16.97
N GLY A 162 26.99 -0.62 16.49
CA GLY A 162 27.56 0.37 15.58
C GLY A 162 27.28 0.09 14.09
N SER A 163 26.61 -1.01 13.75
CA SER A 163 26.10 -1.25 12.41
C SER A 163 24.79 -0.50 12.15
N THR A 164 24.43 -0.36 10.87
CA THR A 164 23.22 0.34 10.44
C THR A 164 22.21 -0.66 9.89
N ILE A 165 20.97 -0.58 10.37
CA ILE A 165 19.80 -1.25 9.81
C ILE A 165 19.06 -0.21 8.97
N LYS A 166 18.65 -0.58 7.75
CA LYS A 166 17.88 0.30 6.87
C LYS A 166 16.47 -0.22 6.69
N LEU A 167 15.47 0.66 6.73
CA LEU A 167 14.13 0.33 6.27
C LEU A 167 14.17 0.16 4.76
N SER A 168 13.66 -0.96 4.24
CA SER A 168 13.65 -1.26 2.80
C SER A 168 12.70 -0.34 2.06
N GLU A 169 13.07 0.08 0.84
CA GLU A 169 12.22 0.89 -0.05
C GLU A 169 10.95 0.15 -0.51
N GLU A 170 10.88 -1.17 -0.31
CA GLU A 170 9.70 -2.00 -0.61
C GLU A 170 8.54 -1.79 0.38
N ASN A 171 8.78 -1.14 1.52
CA ASN A 171 7.71 -0.81 2.46
C ASN A 171 6.82 0.31 1.90
N GLN A 172 5.51 0.17 2.08
CA GLN A 172 4.54 1.22 1.78
C GLN A 172 4.58 2.31 2.87
N ASN A 173 4.32 3.57 2.49
CA ASN A 173 4.11 4.72 3.40
C ASN A 173 5.25 4.98 4.42
N LEU A 174 6.51 4.73 4.04
CA LEU A 174 7.67 4.96 4.90
C LEU A 174 7.77 6.38 5.43
N GLU A 175 7.64 7.39 4.56
CA GLU A 175 7.78 8.80 4.92
C GLU A 175 6.63 9.29 5.82
N GLU A 176 5.47 8.63 5.76
CA GLU A 176 4.32 8.91 6.63
C GLU A 176 4.46 8.22 8.00
N THR A 177 5.23 7.14 8.07
CA THR A 177 5.37 6.32 9.29
C THR A 177 6.61 6.68 10.11
N PHE A 178 7.75 6.96 9.45
CA PHE A 178 9.05 7.18 10.09
C PHE A 178 9.73 8.47 9.61
N GLN A 179 10.38 9.18 10.52
CA GLN A 179 11.15 10.41 10.24
C GLN A 179 12.54 10.13 9.64
N THR A 180 13.05 8.90 9.83
CA THR A 180 14.33 8.44 9.30
C THR A 180 14.22 6.98 8.90
N THR A 181 14.95 6.58 7.85
CA THR A 181 14.95 5.21 7.33
C THR A 181 16.23 4.45 7.67
N GLU A 182 17.22 5.10 8.28
CA GLU A 182 18.47 4.47 8.71
C GLU A 182 18.62 4.57 10.24
N TYR A 183 18.89 3.43 10.89
CA TYR A 183 19.07 3.33 12.33
C TYR A 183 20.39 2.68 12.69
N ILE A 184 21.15 3.33 13.58
CA ILE A 184 22.40 2.77 14.11
C ILE A 184 22.08 1.95 15.36
N VAL A 185 22.52 0.69 15.38
CA VAL A 185 22.36 -0.20 16.52
C VAL A 185 23.31 0.24 17.64
N VAL A 186 22.79 0.76 18.75
CA VAL A 186 23.60 1.26 19.89
C VAL A 186 23.64 0.32 21.09
N GLY A 187 22.85 -0.75 21.08
CA GLY A 187 22.84 -1.74 22.15
C GLY A 187 21.89 -2.92 21.93
N TYR A 188 22.04 -3.92 22.78
CA TYR A 188 21.17 -5.09 22.86
C TYR A 188 20.35 -5.03 24.14
N VAL A 189 19.07 -5.37 24.03
CA VAL A 189 18.11 -5.30 25.14
C VAL A 189 17.29 -6.58 25.25
N TYR A 190 16.83 -6.87 26.46
CA TYR A 190 15.80 -7.86 26.73
C TYR A 190 14.54 -7.14 27.20
N SER A 191 13.37 -7.69 26.86
CA SER A 191 12.07 -7.19 27.31
C SER A 191 11.27 -8.34 27.88
N SER A 192 10.66 -8.14 29.05
CA SER A 192 9.74 -9.13 29.62
C SER A 192 8.49 -9.33 28.77
N TYR A 193 8.12 -8.33 27.96
CA TYR A 193 7.05 -8.44 26.97
C TYR A 193 7.41 -9.42 25.84
N TYR A 194 8.69 -9.49 25.48
CA TYR A 194 9.24 -10.41 24.46
C TYR A 194 10.14 -11.48 25.08
N ALA A 195 9.73 -12.05 26.21
CA ALA A 195 10.56 -13.01 26.93
C ALA A 195 10.76 -14.34 26.19
N SER A 196 9.91 -14.69 25.22
CA SER A 196 10.01 -15.94 24.44
C SER A 196 10.82 -15.74 23.15
N ILE A 197 11.42 -16.83 22.64
CA ILE A 197 11.99 -16.88 21.28
C ILE A 197 10.96 -17.26 20.21
N GLU A 198 9.72 -17.58 20.60
CA GLU A 198 8.65 -17.89 19.63
C GLU A 198 8.37 -16.65 18.77
N LYS A 199 8.35 -16.85 17.45
CA LYS A 199 8.14 -15.77 16.48
C LYS A 199 6.67 -15.39 16.43
N GLU A 200 6.40 -14.09 16.44
CA GLU A 200 5.06 -13.53 16.28
C GLU A 200 4.74 -13.33 14.78
N THR A 201 3.46 -13.26 14.44
CA THR A 201 3.00 -13.03 13.07
C THR A 201 3.06 -11.55 12.71
N SER A 202 3.24 -11.26 11.41
CA SER A 202 3.21 -9.92 10.82
C SER A 202 2.37 -9.95 9.54
N THR A 203 1.84 -8.79 9.13
CA THR A 203 1.22 -8.60 7.80
C THR A 203 2.23 -8.13 6.75
N VAL A 204 3.47 -7.86 7.16
CA VAL A 204 4.55 -7.39 6.29
C VAL A 204 5.49 -8.54 5.94
N GLY A 205 6.02 -8.54 4.71
CA GLY A 205 7.03 -9.49 4.26
C GLY A 205 6.52 -10.94 4.25
N ASN A 206 7.29 -11.86 4.85
CA ASN A 206 6.96 -13.29 4.85
C ASN A 206 5.98 -13.72 5.96
N GLY A 207 5.25 -12.77 6.55
CA GLY A 207 4.21 -13.04 7.54
C GLY A 207 4.70 -13.31 8.96
N THR A 208 6.01 -13.24 9.21
CA THR A 208 6.62 -13.57 10.51
C THR A 208 7.61 -12.49 10.94
N VAL A 209 7.51 -12.04 12.19
CA VAL A 209 8.47 -11.11 12.79
C VAL A 209 9.83 -11.80 12.93
N GLY A 210 10.83 -11.28 12.22
CA GLY A 210 12.21 -11.77 12.25
C GLY A 210 13.10 -11.06 13.28
N MET A 211 12.74 -9.84 13.69
CA MET A 211 13.45 -9.13 14.75
C MET A 211 12.55 -8.14 15.49
N VAL A 212 12.94 -7.80 16.72
CA VAL A 212 12.31 -6.75 17.51
C VAL A 212 13.30 -5.61 17.71
N MET A 213 12.90 -4.42 17.30
CA MET A 213 13.68 -3.18 17.39
C MET A 213 12.94 -2.15 18.24
N PHE A 214 13.68 -1.35 19.01
CA PHE A 214 13.14 -0.24 19.78
C PHE A 214 13.85 1.06 19.37
N ILE A 215 13.06 2.07 19.03
CA ILE A 215 13.53 3.38 18.57
C ILE A 215 12.89 4.51 19.40
N PRO A 216 13.50 5.70 19.49
CA PRO A 216 12.86 6.87 20.10
C PRO A 216 11.49 7.19 19.49
N GLU A 217 10.50 7.59 20.30
CA GLU A 217 9.16 7.99 19.80
C GLU A 217 9.21 9.12 18.76
N GLN A 218 10.20 10.00 18.85
CA GLN A 218 10.42 11.12 17.92
C GLN A 218 10.81 10.69 16.50
N ASP A 219 11.18 9.41 16.30
CA ASP A 219 11.50 8.86 14.99
C ASP A 219 10.25 8.34 14.25
N PHE A 220 9.09 8.32 14.90
CA PHE A 220 7.81 8.08 14.23
C PHE A 220 7.23 9.39 13.68
N ALA A 221 6.67 9.35 12.48
CA ALA A 221 6.01 10.48 11.81
C ALA A 221 4.48 10.51 12.02
N LEU A 222 3.94 9.53 12.74
CA LEU A 222 2.51 9.38 13.01
C LEU A 222 1.98 10.42 14.01
N ASP A 223 0.82 11.00 13.70
CA ASP A 223 0.14 11.97 14.57
C ASP A 223 -0.69 11.34 15.70
N VAL A 224 -1.01 10.04 15.55
CA VAL A 224 -1.82 9.25 16.50
C VAL A 224 -1.07 8.00 16.94
N TYR A 225 -1.22 7.63 18.21
CA TYR A 225 -0.56 6.46 18.78
C TYR A 225 -1.18 5.18 18.24
N THR A 226 -0.38 4.17 17.90
CA THR A 226 -0.93 2.90 17.39
C THR A 226 -1.51 2.05 18.53
N ASP A 227 -0.90 2.15 19.71
CA ASP A 227 -1.29 1.39 20.88
C ASP A 227 -0.96 2.12 22.19
N MET A 228 -1.53 1.60 23.27
CA MET A 228 -1.31 2.12 24.61
C MET A 228 -1.20 0.97 25.60
N PHE A 229 -0.09 0.93 26.33
CA PHE A 229 0.10 -0.01 27.42
C PHE A 229 -0.44 0.57 28.72
N VAL A 230 -1.12 -0.24 29.53
CA VAL A 230 -1.82 0.20 30.74
C VAL A 230 -1.51 -0.74 31.90
N THR A 231 -1.38 -0.18 33.10
CA THR A 231 -1.32 -0.94 34.37
C THR A 231 -2.50 -0.58 35.25
N LEU A 232 -2.95 -1.53 36.08
CA LEU A 232 -4.12 -1.39 36.92
C LEU A 232 -3.76 -1.37 38.41
N SER A 233 -4.43 -0.49 39.15
CA SER A 233 -4.12 -0.21 40.57
C SER A 233 -4.27 -1.46 41.45
N ASP A 234 -5.33 -2.24 41.23
CA ASP A 234 -5.64 -3.43 42.01
C ASP A 234 -4.87 -4.67 41.53
N ALA A 235 -4.36 -4.67 40.28
CA ALA A 235 -3.62 -5.79 39.70
C ALA A 235 -2.12 -5.77 40.05
N LYS A 236 -1.52 -4.58 40.23
CA LYS A 236 -0.07 -4.39 40.43
C LYS A 236 0.53 -5.18 41.59
N ALA A 237 -0.23 -5.39 42.65
CA ALA A 237 0.20 -6.14 43.83
C ALA A 237 -0.03 -7.66 43.72
N LEU A 238 -0.76 -8.12 42.71
CA LEU A 238 -1.13 -9.51 42.51
C LEU A 238 -0.05 -10.24 41.68
N ASP A 239 -0.09 -11.57 41.72
CA ASP A 239 0.78 -12.45 40.93
C ASP A 239 -0.05 -13.02 39.78
N SER A 240 0.21 -12.56 38.55
CA SER A 240 -0.57 -12.97 37.38
C SER A 240 -0.44 -14.47 37.07
N LEU A 241 0.74 -15.06 37.25
CA LEU A 241 0.96 -16.49 37.00
C LEU A 241 0.72 -17.33 38.26
N SER A 242 1.14 -16.83 39.42
CA SER A 242 1.08 -17.60 40.67
C SER A 242 -0.33 -17.66 41.28
N ASP A 243 -1.17 -16.65 41.05
CA ASP A 243 -2.59 -16.60 41.46
C ASP A 243 -3.46 -15.93 40.37
N PRO A 244 -3.62 -16.58 39.19
CA PRO A 244 -4.34 -16.00 38.06
C PRO A 244 -5.78 -15.64 38.43
N SER A 245 -6.45 -16.48 39.22
CA SER A 245 -7.84 -16.23 39.64
C SER A 245 -8.06 -14.92 40.40
N ALA A 246 -7.07 -14.48 41.19
CA ALA A 246 -7.14 -13.21 41.89
C ALA A 246 -6.81 -12.05 40.95
N TYR A 247 -5.86 -12.24 40.04
CA TYR A 247 -5.44 -11.26 39.04
C TYR A 247 -6.57 -10.97 38.04
N ASP A 248 -7.15 -12.01 37.44
CA ASP A 248 -8.25 -11.89 36.46
C ASP A 248 -9.46 -11.17 37.08
N ALA A 249 -9.81 -11.53 38.32
CA ALA A 249 -10.90 -10.87 39.05
C ALA A 249 -10.67 -9.35 39.29
N ALA A 250 -9.42 -8.87 39.23
CA ALA A 250 -9.08 -7.46 39.31
C ALA A 250 -8.99 -6.78 37.93
N VAL A 251 -8.68 -7.54 36.87
CA VAL A 251 -8.46 -7.04 35.50
C VAL A 251 -9.77 -7.00 34.70
N ASP A 252 -10.55 -8.09 34.71
CA ASP A 252 -11.75 -8.26 33.87
C ASP A 252 -12.76 -7.09 33.96
N PRO A 253 -13.07 -6.54 35.15
CA PRO A 253 -14.01 -5.41 35.23
C PRO A 253 -13.50 -4.15 34.52
N VAL A 254 -12.18 -3.91 34.55
CA VAL A 254 -11.57 -2.76 33.88
C VAL A 254 -11.49 -2.99 32.38
N VAL A 255 -11.25 -4.24 31.93
CA VAL A 255 -11.33 -4.62 30.50
C VAL A 255 -12.69 -4.24 29.94
N SER A 256 -13.79 -4.69 30.55
CA SER A 256 -15.14 -4.35 30.08
C SER A 256 -15.40 -2.85 30.07
N THR A 257 -14.86 -2.11 31.05
CA THR A 257 -15.02 -0.64 31.10
C THR A 257 -14.26 0.06 29.96
N LEU A 258 -13.06 -0.42 29.61
CA LEU A 258 -12.27 0.11 28.51
C LEU A 258 -12.82 -0.29 27.13
N GLU A 259 -13.42 -1.48 27.02
CA GLU A 259 -14.15 -1.91 25.82
C GLU A 259 -15.39 -1.02 25.59
N ASP A 260 -16.17 -0.75 26.64
CA ASP A 260 -17.30 0.18 26.60
C ASP A 260 -16.83 1.60 26.20
N LEU A 261 -15.71 2.08 26.75
CA LEU A 261 -15.10 3.36 26.36
C LEU A 261 -14.69 3.36 24.88
N GLY A 262 -14.15 2.25 24.37
CA GLY A 262 -13.81 2.09 22.97
C GLY A 262 -15.02 2.20 22.05
N GLN A 263 -16.16 1.61 22.44
CA GLN A 263 -17.42 1.75 21.71
C GLN A 263 -17.92 3.21 21.65
N GLU A 264 -17.57 4.04 22.64
CA GLU A 264 -17.91 5.46 22.64
C GLU A 264 -16.91 6.32 21.84
N ARG A 265 -15.61 6.00 21.93
CA ARG A 265 -14.52 6.82 21.37
C ARG A 265 -14.20 6.49 19.91
N ALA A 266 -14.24 5.22 19.51
CA ALA A 266 -13.91 4.82 18.14
C ALA A 266 -14.79 5.49 17.08
N PRO A 267 -16.13 5.63 17.25
CA PRO A 267 -16.98 6.34 16.28
C PRO A 267 -16.66 7.85 16.18
N LEU A 268 -16.10 8.46 17.22
CA LEU A 268 -15.65 9.86 17.16
C LEU A 268 -14.42 10.01 16.28
N ARG A 269 -13.49 9.06 16.36
CA ARG A 269 -12.31 9.00 15.50
C ARG A 269 -12.69 8.74 14.04
N ASP A 270 -13.62 7.82 13.80
CA ASP A 270 -14.17 7.57 12.46
C ASP A 270 -14.73 8.83 11.84
N LYS A 271 -15.50 9.58 12.64
CA LYS A 271 -16.08 10.84 12.21
C LYS A 271 -15.01 11.87 11.88
N GLU A 272 -14.00 12.02 12.72
CA GLU A 272 -12.89 12.95 12.50
C GLU A 272 -12.13 12.63 11.20
N ILE A 273 -11.74 11.37 11.00
CA ILE A 273 -11.02 10.92 9.78
C ILE A 273 -11.89 11.12 8.55
N ARG A 274 -13.18 10.76 8.62
CA ARG A 274 -14.10 10.95 7.49
C ARG A 274 -14.33 12.42 7.16
N GLU A 275 -14.43 13.28 8.17
CA GLU A 275 -14.56 14.73 7.96
C GLU A 275 -13.29 15.32 7.34
N GLU A 276 -12.09 14.93 7.79
CA GLU A 276 -10.82 15.39 7.21
C GLU A 276 -10.63 14.90 5.77
N ALA A 277 -10.91 13.61 5.51
CA ALA A 277 -10.85 13.04 4.18
C ALA A 277 -11.87 13.71 3.23
N GLN A 278 -13.10 13.96 3.72
CA GLN A 278 -14.10 14.68 2.94
C GLN A 278 -13.68 16.13 2.67
N GLU A 279 -13.04 16.83 3.62
CA GLU A 279 -12.53 18.19 3.38
C GLU A 279 -11.46 18.21 2.27
N LYS A 280 -10.54 17.22 2.25
CA LYS A 280 -9.56 17.06 1.17
C LYS A 280 -10.22 16.77 -0.18
N ILE A 281 -11.24 15.92 -0.21
CA ILE A 281 -12.03 15.62 -1.42
C ILE A 281 -12.77 16.89 -1.90
N ASP A 282 -13.37 17.64 -0.99
CA ASP A 282 -14.10 18.88 -1.31
C ASP A 282 -13.15 19.97 -1.85
N ASP A 283 -11.95 20.09 -1.27
CA ASP A 283 -10.90 20.98 -1.78
C ASP A 283 -10.39 20.56 -3.15
N ALA A 284 -10.16 19.26 -3.37
CA ALA A 284 -9.81 18.71 -4.69
C ALA A 284 -10.92 18.94 -5.71
N GLN A 285 -12.19 18.78 -5.32
CA GLN A 285 -13.35 19.06 -6.17
C GLN A 285 -13.45 20.55 -6.52
N LYS A 286 -13.12 21.44 -5.59
CA LYS A 286 -13.08 22.88 -5.82
C LYS A 286 -11.93 23.25 -6.78
N GLU A 287 -10.75 22.70 -6.58
CA GLU A 287 -9.61 22.89 -7.48
C GLU A 287 -9.93 22.37 -8.88
N PHE A 288 -10.57 21.21 -8.99
CA PHE A 288 -11.06 20.66 -10.26
C PHE A 288 -12.01 21.63 -10.98
N GLU A 289 -13.00 22.19 -10.28
CA GLU A 289 -13.93 23.15 -10.88
C GLU A 289 -13.23 24.47 -11.28
N GLU A 290 -12.22 24.91 -10.53
CA GLU A 290 -11.37 26.06 -10.90
C GLU A 290 -10.54 25.77 -12.16
N GLN A 291 -9.87 24.61 -12.22
CA GLN A 291 -9.09 24.18 -13.38
C GLN A 291 -9.96 23.99 -14.63
N LYS A 292 -11.17 23.42 -14.46
CA LYS A 292 -12.17 23.28 -15.52
C LYS A 292 -12.65 24.63 -16.04
N ALA A 293 -12.89 25.59 -15.16
CA ALA A 293 -13.29 26.94 -15.55
C ALA A 293 -12.16 27.67 -16.29
N ASP A 294 -10.91 27.52 -15.86
CA ASP A 294 -9.76 28.13 -16.54
C ASP A 294 -9.49 27.47 -17.89
N ALA A 295 -9.54 26.13 -17.97
CA ALA A 295 -9.43 25.38 -19.21
C ALA A 295 -10.54 25.78 -20.21
N GLN A 296 -11.79 25.90 -19.75
CA GLN A 296 -12.89 26.35 -20.58
C GLN A 296 -12.67 27.78 -21.08
N LYS A 297 -12.20 28.69 -20.21
CA LYS A 297 -11.90 30.06 -20.60
C LYS A 297 -10.77 30.13 -21.64
N GLN A 298 -9.69 29.37 -21.45
CA GLN A 298 -8.60 29.30 -22.42
C GLN A 298 -9.07 28.75 -23.78
N LEU A 299 -9.96 27.74 -23.77
CA LEU A 299 -10.58 27.23 -24.99
C LEU A 299 -11.52 28.24 -25.63
N ASP A 300 -12.28 29.00 -24.85
CA ASP A 300 -13.17 30.05 -25.35
C ASP A 300 -12.37 31.23 -25.94
N ASP A 301 -11.27 31.62 -25.30
CA ASP A 301 -10.35 32.67 -25.78
C ASP A 301 -9.67 32.22 -27.09
N ALA A 302 -9.12 31.00 -27.13
CA ALA A 302 -8.53 30.42 -28.34
C ALA A 302 -9.56 30.27 -29.47
N ARG A 303 -10.81 29.95 -29.13
CA ARG A 303 -11.91 29.89 -30.09
C ARG A 303 -12.25 31.27 -30.63
N ALA A 304 -12.28 32.29 -29.79
CA ALA A 304 -12.51 33.66 -30.19
C ALA A 304 -11.38 34.20 -31.09
N GLU A 305 -10.12 33.84 -30.82
CA GLU A 305 -8.99 34.16 -31.70
C GLU A 305 -9.14 33.51 -33.08
N LEU A 306 -9.52 32.24 -33.15
CA LEU A 306 -9.83 31.57 -34.42
C LEU A 306 -10.99 32.26 -35.16
N ASP A 307 -12.09 32.57 -34.46
CA ASP A 307 -13.25 33.23 -35.05
C ASP A 307 -12.89 34.64 -35.57
N ASN A 308 -12.03 35.38 -34.86
CA ASN A 308 -11.49 36.67 -35.34
C ASN A 308 -10.60 36.49 -36.57
N GLY A 309 -9.70 35.50 -36.58
CA GLY A 309 -8.86 35.18 -37.73
C GLY A 309 -9.69 34.81 -38.97
N TRP A 310 -10.80 34.09 -38.80
CA TRP A 310 -11.75 33.81 -39.89
C TRP A 310 -12.43 35.08 -40.42
N GLN A 311 -12.79 36.02 -39.55
CA GLN A 311 -13.34 37.32 -39.97
C GLN A 311 -12.32 38.20 -40.71
N GLU A 312 -11.06 38.20 -40.26
CA GLU A 312 -9.97 38.91 -40.94
C GLU A 312 -9.69 38.31 -42.32
N LEU A 313 -9.68 36.97 -42.44
CA LEU A 313 -9.53 36.28 -43.71
C LEU A 313 -10.69 36.61 -44.68
N ASP A 314 -11.93 36.64 -44.20
CA ASP A 314 -13.10 36.98 -45.02
C ASP A 314 -13.02 38.45 -45.50
N SER A 315 -12.60 39.35 -44.62
CA SER A 315 -12.36 40.76 -44.94
C SER A 315 -11.25 40.93 -46.00
N ALA A 316 -10.12 40.22 -45.84
CA ALA A 316 -9.02 40.24 -46.82
C ALA A 316 -9.43 39.65 -48.18
N LYS A 317 -10.25 38.59 -48.19
CA LYS A 317 -10.84 38.03 -49.42
C LYS A 317 -11.77 39.02 -50.11
N GLN A 318 -12.54 39.79 -49.34
CA GLN A 318 -13.39 40.85 -49.86
C GLN A 318 -12.57 42.01 -50.45
N GLU A 319 -11.52 42.46 -49.77
CA GLU A 319 -10.59 43.48 -50.29
C GLU A 319 -9.88 43.05 -51.58
N LEU A 320 -9.48 41.78 -51.70
CA LEU A 320 -8.92 41.23 -52.94
C LEU A 320 -9.95 41.25 -54.08
N SER A 321 -11.22 40.94 -53.78
CA SER A 321 -12.31 41.00 -54.76
C SER A 321 -12.55 42.43 -55.24
N ASP A 322 -12.63 43.39 -54.31
CA ASP A 322 -12.84 44.81 -54.63
C ASP A 322 -11.64 45.40 -55.39
N GLY A 323 -10.41 45.03 -55.02
CA GLY A 323 -9.20 45.40 -55.74
C GLY A 323 -9.13 44.85 -57.17
N LYS A 324 -9.65 43.64 -57.42
CA LYS A 324 -9.73 43.05 -58.77
C LYS A 324 -10.67 43.83 -59.67
N LEU A 325 -11.82 44.24 -59.13
CA LEU A 325 -12.79 45.07 -59.85
C LEU A 325 -12.22 46.46 -60.17
N ALA A 326 -11.50 47.08 -59.22
CA ALA A 326 -10.84 48.37 -59.44
C ALA A 326 -9.73 48.31 -60.51
N LEU A 327 -8.94 47.23 -60.55
CA LEU A 327 -7.93 47.01 -61.59
C LEU A 327 -8.56 46.83 -62.98
N GLU A 328 -9.68 46.11 -63.06
CA GLU A 328 -10.41 45.90 -64.30
C GLU A 328 -10.98 47.21 -64.86
N GLU A 329 -11.52 48.07 -64.00
CA GLU A 329 -12.00 49.40 -64.39
C GLU A 329 -10.85 50.34 -64.81
N ALA A 330 -9.72 50.34 -64.10
CA ALA A 330 -8.53 51.11 -64.49
C ALA A 330 -7.95 50.65 -65.84
N ARG A 331 -7.98 49.34 -66.13
CA ARG A 331 -7.61 48.79 -67.46
C ARG A 331 -8.53 49.30 -68.57
N ARG A 332 -9.84 49.33 -68.32
CA ARG A 332 -10.84 49.79 -69.29
C ARG A 332 -10.64 51.26 -69.66
N GLN A 333 -10.39 52.14 -68.68
CA GLN A 333 -10.15 53.57 -68.90
C GLN A 333 -8.88 53.84 -69.73
N LEU A 334 -7.83 53.01 -69.57
CA LEU A 334 -6.59 53.11 -70.34
C LEU A 334 -6.72 52.65 -71.80
N GLU A 335 -7.66 51.76 -72.09
CA GLU A 335 -7.92 51.24 -73.43
C GLU A 335 -8.68 52.27 -74.31
N GLU A 336 -9.44 53.17 -73.71
CA GLU A 336 -10.21 54.23 -74.38
C GLU A 336 -9.39 55.51 -74.65
N ALA A 337 -8.36 55.79 -73.85
CA ALA A 337 -7.54 57.00 -73.90
C ALA A 337 -6.82 57.28 -75.25
N PRO A 338 -6.32 56.28 -76.02
CA PRO A 338 -5.73 56.53 -77.34
C PRO A 338 -6.73 57.14 -78.34
N GLY A 339 -8.02 56.83 -78.21
CA GLY A 339 -9.08 57.37 -79.06
C GLY A 339 -9.32 58.87 -78.83
N GLN A 340 -9.25 59.32 -77.57
CA GLN A 340 -9.43 60.73 -77.18
C GLN A 340 -8.25 61.62 -77.57
N ILE A 341 -7.02 61.08 -77.50
CA ILE A 341 -5.81 61.80 -77.96
C ILE A 341 -5.85 61.97 -79.49
N SER A 342 -6.29 60.95 -80.22
CA SER A 342 -6.44 61.02 -81.68
C SER A 342 -7.55 61.98 -82.13
N SER A 343 -8.65 62.12 -81.37
CA SER A 343 -9.71 63.07 -81.69
C SER A 343 -9.29 64.52 -81.41
N GLY A 344 -8.59 64.77 -80.30
CA GLY A 344 -8.07 66.11 -79.98
C GLY A 344 -7.00 66.61 -80.95
N GLU A 345 -6.16 65.72 -81.49
CA GLU A 345 -5.19 66.07 -82.55
C GLU A 345 -5.89 66.42 -83.89
N ALA A 346 -7.02 65.78 -84.20
CA ALA A 346 -7.83 66.11 -85.38
C ALA A 346 -8.62 67.43 -85.24
N GLU A 347 -9.12 67.74 -84.04
CA GLU A 347 -9.84 68.99 -83.74
C GLU A 347 -8.95 70.24 -83.82
N ILE A 348 -7.68 70.12 -83.40
CA ILE A 348 -6.68 71.18 -83.56
C ILE A 348 -6.42 71.46 -85.04
N GLN A 349 -6.27 70.41 -85.86
CA GLN A 349 -6.05 70.56 -87.30
C GLN A 349 -7.24 71.22 -88.01
N SER A 350 -8.48 70.80 -87.66
CA SER A 350 -9.71 71.42 -88.16
C SER A 350 -9.83 72.89 -87.76
N SER A 351 -9.43 73.24 -86.53
CA SER A 351 -9.49 74.62 -86.03
C SER A 351 -8.44 75.53 -86.71
N GLU A 352 -7.25 75.02 -87.02
CA GLU A 352 -6.22 75.76 -87.78
C GLU A 352 -6.65 76.05 -89.22
N GLU A 353 -7.37 75.13 -89.89
CA GLU A 353 -7.93 75.36 -91.24
C GLU A 353 -9.07 76.40 -91.23
N THR A 354 -9.95 76.36 -90.23
CA THR A 354 -11.09 77.29 -90.12
C THR A 354 -10.62 78.73 -89.86
N LEU A 355 -9.55 78.90 -89.10
CA LEU A 355 -8.95 80.20 -88.77
C LEU A 355 -8.26 80.84 -89.99
N ALA A 356 -7.63 80.03 -90.84
CA ALA A 356 -7.07 80.48 -92.11
C ALA A 356 -8.16 80.94 -93.10
N GLN A 357 -9.33 80.30 -93.07
CA GLN A 357 -10.46 80.64 -93.92
C GLN A 357 -11.14 81.94 -93.48
N GLY A 358 -11.38 82.15 -92.18
CA GLY A 358 -11.94 83.39 -91.64
C GLY A 358 -11.04 84.62 -91.87
N GLN A 359 -9.70 84.44 -91.88
CA GLN A 359 -8.76 85.52 -92.17
C GLN A 359 -8.87 86.00 -93.62
N ALA A 360 -9.07 85.07 -94.57
CA ALA A 360 -9.22 85.40 -95.99
C ALA A 360 -10.54 86.13 -96.28
N GLU A 361 -11.63 85.80 -95.57
CA GLU A 361 -12.94 86.43 -95.75
C GLU A 361 -13.00 87.87 -95.20
N TYR A 362 -12.34 88.15 -94.07
CA TYR A 362 -12.19 89.51 -93.55
C TYR A 362 -11.39 90.42 -94.50
N ASP A 363 -10.27 89.91 -95.03
CA ASP A 363 -9.41 90.66 -95.95
C ASP A 363 -10.11 90.96 -97.29
N ALA A 364 -10.94 90.04 -97.79
CA ALA A 364 -11.74 90.22 -99.00
C ALA A 364 -12.85 91.29 -98.82
N GLY A 365 -13.60 91.24 -97.72
CA GLY A 365 -14.64 92.23 -97.43
C GLY A 365 -14.09 93.65 -97.24
N TRP A 366 -12.86 93.79 -96.73
CA TRP A 366 -12.22 95.09 -96.55
C TRP A 366 -11.82 95.74 -97.88
N GLN A 367 -11.37 94.95 -98.86
CA GLN A 367 -11.07 95.46 -100.20
C GLN A 367 -12.33 95.92 -100.94
N GLU A 368 -13.46 95.21 -100.78
CA GLU A 368 -14.72 95.53 -101.45
C GLU A 368 -15.33 96.86 -100.95
N TYR A 369 -15.25 97.14 -99.65
CA TYR A 369 -15.66 98.42 -99.07
C TYR A 369 -14.86 99.61 -99.64
N GLN A 370 -13.55 99.45 -99.83
CA GLN A 370 -12.70 100.50 -100.40
C GLN A 370 -13.00 100.76 -101.89
N SER A 371 -13.27 99.71 -102.66
CA SER A 371 -13.61 99.81 -104.09
C SER A 371 -14.93 100.57 -104.31
N GLN A 372 -15.97 100.24 -103.53
CA GLN A 372 -17.29 100.88 -103.65
C GLN A 372 -17.25 102.38 -103.31
N LYS A 373 -16.37 102.79 -102.39
CA LYS A 373 -16.17 104.20 -102.04
C LYS A 373 -15.57 105.00 -103.20
N GLN A 374 -14.60 104.42 -103.89
CA GLN A 374 -13.87 105.08 -104.96
C GLN A 374 -14.71 105.26 -106.24
N GLU A 375 -15.60 104.32 -106.55
CA GLU A 375 -16.53 104.43 -107.68
C GLU A 375 -17.62 105.50 -107.46
N ALA A 376 -18.15 105.63 -106.24
CA ALA A 376 -19.19 106.62 -105.93
C ALA A 376 -18.65 108.06 -106.01
N GLU A 377 -17.42 108.31 -105.51
CA GLU A 377 -16.79 109.63 -105.56
C GLU A 377 -16.48 110.09 -107.01
N ALA A 378 -16.09 109.17 -107.89
CA ALA A 378 -15.84 109.47 -109.31
C ALA A 378 -17.11 109.79 -110.09
N ALA A 379 -18.22 109.11 -109.81
CA ALA A 379 -19.51 109.33 -110.49
C ALA A 379 -20.14 110.70 -110.14
N PHE A 380 -19.97 111.18 -108.90
CA PHE A 380 -20.48 112.48 -108.48
C PHE A 380 -19.74 113.66 -109.12
N ALA A 381 -18.42 113.56 -109.26
CA ALA A 381 -17.60 114.61 -109.87
C ALA A 381 -17.96 114.86 -111.35
N GLN A 382 -18.30 113.81 -112.10
CA GLN A 382 -18.68 113.90 -113.50
C GLN A 382 -20.02 114.64 -113.71
N GLN A 383 -21.01 114.37 -112.85
CA GLN A 383 -22.34 114.99 -112.95
C GLN A 383 -22.36 116.46 -112.51
N GLU A 384 -21.52 116.87 -111.55
CA GLU A 384 -21.40 118.28 -111.16
C GLU A 384 -20.74 119.14 -112.25
N GLN A 385 -19.81 118.58 -113.04
CA GLN A 385 -19.15 119.29 -114.14
C GLN A 385 -20.12 119.56 -115.32
N ASP A 386 -20.97 118.60 -115.68
CA ASP A 386 -21.97 118.73 -116.74
C ASP A 386 -23.06 119.77 -116.41
N LEU A 387 -23.37 119.93 -115.12
CA LEU A 387 -24.33 120.92 -114.65
C LEU A 387 -23.78 122.35 -114.78
N GLY A 388 -22.49 122.55 -114.50
CA GLY A 388 -21.82 123.84 -114.63
C GLY A 388 -21.77 124.36 -116.07
N GLN A 389 -21.53 123.50 -117.05
CA GLN A 389 -21.51 123.91 -118.48
C GLN A 389 -22.88 124.40 -118.97
N LYS A 390 -23.97 123.76 -118.53
CA LYS A 390 -25.33 124.15 -118.92
C LYS A 390 -25.75 125.49 -118.31
N GLU A 391 -25.21 125.86 -117.16
CA GLU A 391 -25.50 127.14 -116.49
C GLU A 391 -24.85 128.33 -117.21
N ASP A 392 -23.64 128.12 -117.76
CA ASP A 392 -22.93 129.15 -118.53
C ASP A 392 -23.61 129.44 -119.89
N GLU A 393 -24.08 128.41 -120.61
CA GLU A 393 -24.74 128.57 -121.92
C GLU A 393 -26.05 129.37 -121.84
N TYR A 394 -26.81 129.18 -120.76
CA TYR A 394 -28.04 129.93 -120.51
C TYR A 394 -27.75 131.43 -120.30
N ASN A 395 -26.67 131.77 -119.58
CA ASN A 395 -26.32 133.15 -119.27
C ASN A 395 -25.81 133.92 -120.50
N VAL A 396 -25.06 133.26 -121.40
CA VAL A 396 -24.56 133.87 -122.64
C VAL A 396 -25.71 134.25 -123.58
N ASN A 397 -26.66 133.35 -123.80
CA ASN A 397 -27.79 133.59 -124.72
C ASN A 397 -28.75 134.68 -124.21
N LYS A 398 -28.83 134.87 -122.89
CA LYS A 398 -29.61 135.95 -122.28
C LYS A 398 -29.05 137.33 -122.64
N ALA A 399 -27.73 137.49 -122.59
CA ALA A 399 -27.07 138.74 -122.94
C ALA A 399 -27.22 139.09 -124.44
N ALA A 400 -27.23 138.08 -125.32
CA ALA A 400 -27.41 138.28 -126.77
C ALA A 400 -28.82 138.79 -127.13
N LEU A 401 -29.86 138.28 -126.47
CA LEU A 401 -31.24 138.74 -126.66
C LEU A 401 -31.44 140.22 -126.31
N ASP A 402 -30.79 140.68 -125.23
CA ASP A 402 -30.89 142.07 -124.78
C ASP A 402 -30.21 143.04 -125.76
N LEU A 403 -29.15 142.60 -126.46
CA LEU A 403 -28.45 143.39 -127.47
C LEU A 403 -29.30 143.63 -128.73
N GLU A 404 -29.99 142.59 -129.24
CA GLU A 404 -30.83 142.72 -130.45
C GLU A 404 -32.06 143.60 -130.22
N LYS A 405 -32.59 143.61 -129.00
CA LYS A 405 -33.67 144.53 -128.60
C LYS A 405 -33.25 146.00 -128.73
N GLY A 406 -32.02 146.34 -128.33
CA GLY A 406 -31.50 147.70 -128.40
C GLY A 406 -31.33 148.23 -129.83
N LYS A 407 -30.91 147.37 -130.77
CA LYS A 407 -30.81 147.72 -132.20
C LYS A 407 -32.18 147.98 -132.82
N LEU A 408 -33.18 147.20 -132.44
CA LEU A 408 -34.54 147.31 -132.95
C LEU A 408 -35.18 148.66 -132.61
N ASP A 409 -34.99 149.13 -131.38
CA ASP A 409 -35.54 150.40 -130.91
C ASP A 409 -34.94 151.60 -131.65
N GLN A 410 -33.66 151.53 -132.00
CA GLN A 410 -32.93 152.59 -132.71
C GLN A 410 -33.38 152.74 -134.18
N ALA A 411 -33.60 151.63 -134.89
CA ALA A 411 -34.10 151.64 -136.27
C ALA A 411 -35.53 152.20 -136.37
N LYS A 412 -36.37 151.96 -135.36
CA LYS A 412 -37.75 152.48 -135.29
C LYS A 412 -37.78 154.01 -135.22
N ALA A 413 -36.89 154.59 -134.43
CA ALA A 413 -36.80 156.05 -134.26
C ALA A 413 -36.41 156.79 -135.56
N GLU A 414 -35.55 156.19 -136.40
CA GLU A 414 -35.18 156.78 -137.69
C GLU A 414 -36.33 156.78 -138.71
N ILE A 415 -37.15 155.72 -138.72
CA ILE A 415 -38.33 155.60 -139.60
C ILE A 415 -39.37 156.66 -139.23
N ASP A 416 -39.62 156.82 -137.93
CA ASP A 416 -40.62 157.77 -137.42
C ASP A 416 -40.21 159.23 -137.72
N ALA A 417 -38.91 159.57 -137.64
CA ALA A 417 -38.39 160.91 -137.98
C ALA A 417 -38.52 161.27 -139.48
N ALA A 418 -38.30 160.30 -140.36
CA ALA A 418 -38.44 160.49 -141.80
C ALA A 418 -39.93 160.63 -142.21
N LYS A 419 -40.84 159.87 -141.60
CA LYS A 419 -42.30 160.02 -141.78
C LYS A 419 -42.80 161.41 -141.38
N LEU A 420 -42.30 161.96 -140.27
CA LEU A 420 -42.65 163.30 -139.81
C LEU A 420 -42.22 164.40 -140.81
N SER A 421 -41.03 164.22 -141.41
CA SER A 421 -40.48 165.15 -142.41
C SER A 421 -41.30 165.14 -143.71
N ILE A 422 -41.85 163.97 -144.10
CA ILE A 422 -42.76 163.82 -145.23
C ILE A 422 -44.08 164.55 -144.99
N GLU A 423 -44.65 164.40 -143.79
CA GLU A 423 -45.90 165.06 -143.38
C GLU A 423 -45.76 166.60 -143.39
N GLN A 424 -44.59 167.14 -142.98
CA GLN A 424 -44.28 168.58 -143.04
C GLN A 424 -44.15 169.12 -144.47
N LEU A 425 -43.46 168.39 -145.35
CA LEU A 425 -43.35 168.77 -146.78
C LEU A 425 -44.73 168.80 -147.45
N ARG A 426 -45.62 167.89 -147.06
CA ARG A 426 -47.01 167.83 -147.54
C ARG A 426 -47.83 169.05 -147.15
N GLN A 427 -47.66 169.58 -145.94
CA GLN A 427 -48.36 170.81 -145.57
C GLN A 427 -47.90 172.05 -146.36
N GLN A 428 -46.70 172.06 -146.97
CA GLN A 428 -46.17 173.20 -147.74
C GLN A 428 -46.54 173.20 -149.24
N GLY A 429 -47.25 172.17 -149.72
CA GLY A 429 -47.65 172.06 -151.13
C GLY A 429 -46.56 171.55 -152.08
N LEU A 430 -45.37 171.22 -151.56
CA LEU A 430 -44.24 170.66 -152.31
C LEU A 430 -44.39 169.14 -152.52
N ILE A 431 -45.43 168.75 -153.25
CA ILE A 431 -45.80 167.33 -153.42
C ILE A 431 -44.68 166.51 -154.08
N GLN A 432 -43.93 167.09 -155.02
CA GLN A 432 -42.81 166.38 -155.66
C GLN A 432 -41.70 166.02 -154.66
N GLN A 433 -41.38 166.87 -153.68
CA GLN A 433 -40.34 166.59 -152.67
C GLN A 433 -40.78 165.55 -151.64
N ALA A 434 -42.08 165.53 -151.31
CA ALA A 434 -42.63 164.50 -150.43
C ALA A 434 -42.56 163.10 -151.05
N GLN A 435 -42.89 162.97 -152.35
CA GLN A 435 -42.81 161.69 -153.05
C GLN A 435 -41.38 161.14 -153.10
N GLN A 436 -40.39 162.01 -153.27
CA GLN A 436 -38.97 161.61 -153.33
C GLN A 436 -38.45 161.06 -151.99
N LEU A 437 -38.89 161.61 -150.85
CA LEU A 437 -38.59 161.06 -149.53
C LEU A 437 -39.36 159.77 -149.24
N GLU A 438 -40.58 159.63 -149.78
CA GLU A 438 -41.40 158.42 -149.62
C GLU A 438 -40.75 157.20 -150.29
N GLU A 439 -40.12 157.38 -151.46
CA GLU A 439 -39.32 156.33 -152.11
C GLU A 439 -38.10 155.91 -151.27
N GLN A 440 -37.51 156.80 -150.48
CA GLN A 440 -36.37 156.49 -149.60
C GLN A 440 -36.78 155.80 -148.28
N LEU A 441 -38.05 155.84 -147.90
CA LEU A 441 -38.53 155.28 -146.65
C LEU A 441 -38.72 153.75 -146.71
N LYS A 442 -39.17 153.24 -147.85
CA LYS A 442 -39.45 151.81 -148.07
C LYS A 442 -38.34 150.85 -147.64
N PRO A 443 -37.07 151.02 -148.04
CA PRO A 443 -36.01 150.10 -147.63
C PRO A 443 -35.74 150.11 -146.12
N LYS A 444 -36.06 151.21 -145.41
CA LYS A 444 -35.91 151.29 -143.95
C LYS A 444 -37.03 150.56 -143.19
N GLU A 445 -38.27 150.62 -143.69
CA GLU A 445 -39.39 149.89 -143.11
C GLU A 445 -39.22 148.36 -143.25
N GLU A 446 -38.68 147.91 -144.38
CA GLU A 446 -38.36 146.49 -144.60
C GLU A 446 -37.25 145.98 -143.65
N ALA A 447 -36.24 146.81 -143.35
CA ALA A 447 -35.18 146.47 -142.40
C ALA A 447 -35.68 146.32 -140.94
N TYR A 448 -36.67 147.11 -140.52
CA TYR A 448 -37.26 147.00 -139.17
C TYR A 448 -38.10 145.71 -139.00
N ALA A 449 -38.84 145.32 -140.04
CA ALA A 449 -39.58 144.06 -140.04
C ALA A 449 -38.64 142.84 -139.94
N ALA A 450 -37.50 142.87 -140.63
CA ALA A 450 -36.48 141.82 -140.53
C ALA A 450 -35.84 141.73 -139.13
N GLY A 451 -35.52 142.88 -138.51
CA GLY A 451 -34.98 142.91 -137.15
C GLY A 451 -35.95 142.36 -136.09
N PHE A 452 -37.26 142.58 -136.25
CA PHE A 452 -38.25 142.13 -135.25
C PHE A 452 -38.39 140.61 -135.24
N GLN A 453 -38.19 139.99 -136.40
CA GLN A 453 -38.19 138.53 -136.53
C GLN A 453 -36.99 137.90 -135.81
N GLN A 454 -35.79 138.50 -135.92
CA GLN A 454 -34.59 138.03 -135.23
C GLN A 454 -34.69 138.10 -133.69
N TYR A 455 -35.37 139.11 -133.14
CA TYR A 455 -35.61 139.22 -131.70
C TYR A 455 -36.50 138.08 -131.15
N GLN A 456 -37.51 137.66 -131.90
CA GLN A 456 -38.41 136.58 -131.48
C GLN A 456 -37.74 135.19 -131.54
N GLU A 457 -36.85 134.98 -132.51
CA GLU A 457 -36.04 133.76 -132.62
C GLU A 457 -35.07 133.65 -131.44
N ALA A 458 -34.37 134.73 -131.09
CA ALA A 458 -33.46 134.76 -129.95
C ALA A 458 -34.18 134.50 -128.61
N LYS A 459 -35.43 134.95 -128.46
CA LYS A 459 -36.22 134.75 -127.23
C LYS A 459 -36.62 133.28 -127.05
N THR A 460 -37.00 132.62 -128.14
CA THR A 460 -37.41 131.20 -128.12
C THR A 460 -36.24 130.27 -127.80
N GLN A 461 -35.02 130.63 -128.23
CA GLN A 461 -33.82 129.87 -127.89
C GLN A 461 -33.49 129.90 -126.38
N LEU A 462 -33.63 131.04 -125.72
CA LEU A 462 -33.29 131.17 -124.30
C LEU A 462 -34.20 130.31 -123.39
N ASP A 463 -35.50 130.25 -123.71
CA ASP A 463 -36.46 129.44 -122.94
C ASP A 463 -36.15 127.93 -123.04
N GLY A 464 -35.53 127.48 -124.14
CA GLY A 464 -35.08 126.09 -124.31
C GLY A 464 -33.92 125.69 -123.39
N TYR A 465 -32.94 126.58 -123.17
CA TYR A 465 -31.80 126.30 -122.31
C TYR A 465 -32.18 126.25 -120.81
N LYS A 466 -33.21 126.98 -120.41
CA LYS A 466 -33.68 126.98 -119.02
C LYS A 466 -34.22 125.61 -118.58
N LEU A 467 -34.97 124.93 -119.45
CA LEU A 467 -35.55 123.62 -119.17
C LEU A 467 -34.49 122.53 -119.00
N LEU A 468 -33.38 122.61 -119.77
CA LEU A 468 -32.27 121.65 -119.70
C LEU A 468 -31.46 121.79 -118.40
N LEU A 469 -31.36 123.00 -117.84
CA LEU A 469 -30.67 123.25 -116.57
C LEU A 469 -31.43 122.61 -115.38
N ASP A 470 -32.75 122.76 -115.36
CA ASP A 470 -33.59 122.24 -114.28
C ASP A 470 -33.63 120.69 -114.26
N GLN A 471 -33.57 120.04 -115.43
CA GLN A 471 -33.47 118.58 -115.53
C GLN A 471 -32.15 118.03 -114.97
N GLY A 472 -31.03 118.74 -115.18
CA GLY A 472 -29.73 118.30 -114.67
C GLY A 472 -29.64 118.29 -113.14
N ARG A 473 -30.35 119.21 -112.47
CA ARG A 473 -30.34 119.30 -110.99
C ARG A 473 -31.05 118.13 -110.32
N GLN A 474 -32.07 117.55 -110.94
CA GLN A 474 -32.79 116.40 -110.36
C GLN A 474 -32.02 115.08 -110.47
N THR A 475 -31.20 114.89 -111.51
CA THR A 475 -30.41 113.66 -111.69
C THR A 475 -29.26 113.49 -110.70
N LEU A 476 -28.61 114.58 -110.27
CA LEU A 476 -27.52 114.53 -109.30
C LEU A 476 -27.99 114.09 -107.90
N GLU A 477 -29.20 114.50 -107.50
CA GLU A 477 -29.71 114.24 -106.15
C GLU A 477 -30.20 112.80 -105.96
N ALA A 478 -30.72 112.17 -107.02
CA ALA A 478 -31.08 110.75 -107.01
C ALA A 478 -29.86 109.83 -106.88
N ALA A 479 -28.73 110.19 -107.51
CA ALA A 479 -27.49 109.40 -107.45
C ALA A 479 -26.87 109.38 -106.04
N LYS A 480 -27.01 110.46 -105.25
CA LYS A 480 -26.47 110.55 -103.88
C LYS A 480 -27.20 109.62 -102.90
N GLN A 481 -28.51 109.42 -103.05
CA GLN A 481 -29.28 108.55 -102.15
C GLN A 481 -28.99 107.05 -102.38
N GLU A 482 -28.73 106.63 -103.62
CA GLU A 482 -28.46 105.22 -103.94
C GLU A 482 -27.10 104.73 -103.41
N ALA A 483 -26.08 105.61 -103.37
CA ALA A 483 -24.76 105.27 -102.83
C ALA A 483 -24.76 105.10 -101.29
N GLN A 484 -25.54 105.90 -100.57
CA GLN A 484 -25.64 105.85 -99.11
C GLN A 484 -26.15 104.47 -98.62
N GLN A 485 -27.11 103.88 -99.34
CA GLN A 485 -27.74 102.63 -98.94
C GLN A 485 -26.83 101.41 -99.11
N LYS A 486 -25.90 101.44 -100.09
CA LYS A 486 -24.92 100.36 -100.32
C LYS A 486 -23.79 100.35 -99.29
N PHE A 487 -23.39 101.51 -98.75
CA PHE A 487 -22.32 101.56 -97.75
C PHE A 487 -22.71 100.96 -96.39
N GLU A 488 -23.96 101.16 -95.96
CA GLU A 488 -24.46 100.63 -94.68
C GLU A 488 -24.57 99.08 -94.68
N GLU A 489 -24.80 98.47 -95.86
CA GLU A 489 -24.92 97.02 -96.01
C GLU A 489 -23.55 96.31 -95.94
N THR A 490 -22.52 96.90 -96.57
CA THR A 490 -21.15 96.36 -96.58
C THR A 490 -20.43 96.53 -95.23
N GLU A 491 -20.74 97.58 -94.46
CA GLU A 491 -20.16 97.81 -93.12
C GLU A 491 -20.65 96.76 -92.09
N SER A 492 -21.90 96.29 -92.20
CA SER A 492 -22.44 95.24 -91.32
C SER A 492 -21.82 93.86 -91.58
N GLN A 493 -21.42 93.57 -92.82
CA GLN A 493 -20.80 92.28 -93.18
C GLN A 493 -19.36 92.18 -92.65
N LEU A 494 -18.61 93.29 -92.67
CA LEU A 494 -17.23 93.35 -92.18
C LEU A 494 -17.12 93.13 -90.66
N ALA A 495 -18.11 93.61 -89.91
CA ALA A 495 -18.19 93.41 -88.45
C ALA A 495 -18.48 91.95 -88.07
N GLY A 496 -19.22 91.21 -88.92
CA GLY A 496 -19.49 89.79 -88.75
C GLY A 496 -18.22 88.94 -88.93
N ALA A 497 -17.50 89.15 -90.03
CA ALA A 497 -16.27 88.41 -90.34
C ALA A 497 -15.15 88.59 -89.29
N LYS A 498 -15.07 89.77 -88.65
CA LYS A 498 -14.08 90.02 -87.59
C LYS A 498 -14.36 89.22 -86.31
N LYS A 499 -15.64 89.01 -85.98
CA LYS A 499 -16.05 88.28 -84.78
C LYS A 499 -15.78 86.78 -84.91
N GLU A 500 -16.04 86.21 -86.09
CA GLU A 500 -15.75 84.79 -86.37
C GLU A 500 -14.26 84.47 -86.29
N LEU A 501 -13.39 85.43 -86.66
CA LEU A 501 -11.94 85.29 -86.53
C LEU A 501 -11.46 85.20 -85.07
N ASP A 502 -12.02 86.05 -84.20
CA ASP A 502 -11.68 86.07 -82.78
C ASP A 502 -12.20 84.80 -82.05
N ASP A 503 -13.39 84.32 -82.42
CA ASP A 503 -13.96 83.08 -81.91
C ASP A 503 -13.13 81.84 -82.34
N GLY A 504 -12.59 81.83 -83.57
CA GLY A 504 -11.69 80.78 -84.04
C GLY A 504 -10.39 80.65 -83.24
N TRP A 505 -9.80 81.78 -82.81
CA TRP A 505 -8.61 81.79 -81.97
C TRP A 505 -8.85 81.21 -80.56
N LEU A 506 -10.05 81.41 -80.02
CA LEU A 506 -10.44 80.90 -78.71
C LEU A 506 -10.57 79.36 -78.74
N GLN A 507 -11.18 78.81 -79.79
CA GLN A 507 -11.38 77.37 -79.97
C GLN A 507 -10.05 76.60 -80.16
N LEU A 508 -9.09 77.17 -80.88
CA LEU A 508 -7.79 76.52 -81.07
C LEU A 508 -7.01 76.37 -79.74
N ASN A 509 -7.08 77.38 -78.87
CA ASN A 509 -6.40 77.34 -77.58
C ASN A 509 -7.08 76.40 -76.58
N SER A 510 -8.41 76.29 -76.59
CA SER A 510 -9.11 75.31 -75.74
C SER A 510 -8.77 73.88 -76.17
N ALA A 511 -8.78 73.58 -77.47
CA ALA A 511 -8.43 72.25 -77.98
C ALA A 511 -6.97 71.85 -77.63
N LYS A 512 -6.02 72.79 -77.67
CA LYS A 512 -4.62 72.54 -77.25
C LYS A 512 -4.48 72.27 -75.74
N ALA A 513 -5.29 72.92 -74.90
CA ALA A 513 -5.29 72.68 -73.46
C ALA A 513 -5.90 71.31 -73.10
N GLU A 514 -6.99 70.92 -73.77
CA GLU A 514 -7.65 69.63 -73.58
C GLU A 514 -6.76 68.45 -73.97
N LEU A 515 -6.00 68.55 -75.08
CA LEU A 515 -5.03 67.52 -75.47
C LEU A 515 -3.90 67.33 -74.45
N ALA A 516 -3.43 68.42 -73.84
CA ALA A 516 -2.39 68.36 -72.80
C ALA A 516 -2.91 67.69 -71.53
N GLN A 517 -4.15 67.96 -71.15
CA GLN A 517 -4.83 67.32 -70.03
C GLN A 517 -5.03 65.81 -70.26
N ALA A 518 -5.50 65.42 -71.46
CA ALA A 518 -5.69 64.01 -71.82
C ALA A 518 -4.37 63.19 -71.80
N LYS A 519 -3.24 63.80 -72.19
CA LYS A 519 -1.92 63.15 -72.12
C LYS A 519 -1.42 62.96 -70.68
N LEU A 520 -1.72 63.90 -69.79
CA LEU A 520 -1.39 63.80 -68.35
C LEU A 520 -2.23 62.71 -67.65
N GLU A 521 -3.52 62.61 -68.00
CA GLU A 521 -4.43 61.60 -67.45
C GLU A 521 -4.02 60.17 -67.85
N LEU A 522 -3.52 59.97 -69.07
CA LEU A 522 -2.97 58.68 -69.52
C LEU A 522 -1.76 58.23 -68.68
N GLU A 523 -0.85 59.15 -68.35
CA GLU A 523 0.36 58.85 -67.59
C GLU A 523 0.04 58.53 -66.13
N ASN A 524 -0.89 59.29 -65.53
CA ASN A 524 -1.40 59.00 -64.19
C ASN A 524 -2.13 57.66 -64.12
N GLY A 525 -3.00 57.35 -65.09
CA GLY A 525 -3.71 56.07 -65.16
C GLY A 525 -2.79 54.86 -65.29
N ARG A 526 -1.64 54.98 -65.97
CA ARG A 526 -0.64 53.90 -66.03
C ARG A 526 0.01 53.64 -64.67
N ARG A 527 0.31 54.69 -63.92
CA ARG A 527 0.94 54.57 -62.60
C ARG A 527 -0.02 53.96 -61.57
N GLU A 528 -1.29 54.36 -61.64
CA GLU A 528 -2.37 53.81 -60.80
C GLU A 528 -2.58 52.31 -61.06
N LEU A 529 -2.46 51.85 -62.31
CA LEU A 529 -2.59 50.43 -62.67
C LEU A 529 -1.43 49.58 -62.10
N GLU A 530 -0.21 50.10 -62.09
CA GLU A 530 0.96 49.42 -61.51
C GLU A 530 0.87 49.36 -59.97
N GLU A 531 0.39 50.42 -59.32
CA GLU A 531 0.14 50.45 -57.86
C GLU A 531 -1.01 49.50 -57.45
N ASN A 532 -2.10 49.45 -58.23
CA ASN A 532 -3.22 48.54 -57.99
C ASN A 532 -2.85 47.06 -58.19
N GLN A 533 -1.98 46.75 -59.16
CA GLN A 533 -1.49 45.39 -59.37
C GLN A 533 -0.63 44.91 -58.19
N LYS A 534 0.23 45.78 -57.66
CA LYS A 534 1.06 45.46 -56.51
C LYS A 534 0.23 45.23 -55.24
N THR A 535 -0.79 46.06 -55.01
CA THR A 535 -1.72 45.92 -53.89
C THR A 535 -2.47 44.58 -53.93
N LEU A 536 -2.81 44.08 -55.13
CA LEU A 536 -3.44 42.76 -55.30
C LEU A 536 -2.51 41.59 -54.97
N ASP A 537 -1.25 41.69 -55.36
CA ASP A 537 -0.26 40.65 -55.07
C ASP A 537 0.04 40.59 -53.55
N ASP A 538 0.11 41.76 -52.88
CA ASP A 538 0.26 41.87 -51.43
C ASP A 538 -0.97 41.32 -50.68
N ALA A 539 -2.19 41.61 -51.15
CA ALA A 539 -3.43 41.07 -50.58
C ALA A 539 -3.55 39.55 -50.74
N GLN A 540 -3.07 38.97 -51.85
CA GLN A 540 -3.06 37.52 -52.05
C GLN A 540 -2.06 36.83 -51.11
N LEU A 541 -0.88 37.41 -50.89
CA LEU A 541 0.09 36.89 -49.92
C LEU A 541 -0.44 36.93 -48.49
N GLN A 542 -1.19 37.98 -48.14
CA GLN A 542 -1.82 38.10 -46.83
C GLN A 542 -2.89 37.00 -46.61
N ILE A 543 -3.69 36.70 -47.63
CA ILE A 543 -4.68 35.60 -47.58
C ILE A 543 -3.99 34.25 -47.37
N ASP A 544 -2.92 33.97 -48.12
CA ASP A 544 -2.20 32.69 -48.02
C ASP A 544 -1.55 32.51 -46.63
N ASP A 545 -1.01 33.58 -46.04
CA ASP A 545 -0.44 33.56 -44.68
C ASP A 545 -1.53 33.40 -43.60
N SER A 546 -2.65 34.11 -43.73
CA SER A 546 -3.81 33.98 -42.83
C SER A 546 -4.45 32.58 -42.88
N GLU A 547 -4.58 31.96 -44.05
CA GLU A 547 -5.09 30.59 -44.18
C GLU A 547 -4.18 29.58 -43.47
N LYS A 548 -2.86 29.76 -43.59
CA LYS A 548 -1.89 28.89 -42.91
C LYS A 548 -1.90 29.07 -41.39
N GLN A 549 -1.98 30.32 -40.91
CA GLN A 549 -2.07 30.61 -39.47
C GLN A 549 -3.36 30.04 -38.87
N LEU A 550 -4.48 30.07 -39.60
CA LEU A 550 -5.74 29.46 -39.16
C LEU A 550 -5.66 27.94 -39.07
N GLU A 551 -5.01 27.27 -40.02
CA GLU A 551 -4.81 25.81 -39.99
C GLU A 551 -3.92 25.39 -38.80
N GLU A 552 -2.83 26.11 -38.55
CA GLU A 552 -1.95 25.89 -37.40
C GLU A 552 -2.69 26.16 -36.07
N GLY A 553 -3.46 27.24 -35.99
CA GLY A 553 -4.26 27.59 -34.81
C GLY A 553 -5.39 26.59 -34.52
N GLU A 554 -6.06 26.05 -35.54
CA GLU A 554 -7.12 25.05 -35.37
C GLU A 554 -6.57 23.71 -34.87
N ALA A 555 -5.41 23.30 -35.38
CA ALA A 555 -4.71 22.11 -34.90
C ALA A 555 -4.24 22.26 -33.44
N GLU A 556 -3.74 23.44 -33.06
CA GLU A 556 -3.31 23.73 -31.69
C GLU A 556 -4.50 23.80 -30.72
N TYR A 557 -5.64 24.39 -31.13
CA TYR A 557 -6.89 24.38 -30.37
C TYR A 557 -7.39 22.96 -30.09
N LEU A 558 -7.43 22.09 -31.11
CA LEU A 558 -7.87 20.69 -30.96
C LEU A 558 -6.96 19.89 -30.03
N LYS A 559 -5.65 20.11 -30.13
CA LYS A 559 -4.67 19.47 -29.25
C LYS A 559 -4.87 19.90 -27.80
N SER A 560 -4.91 21.21 -27.54
CA SER A 560 -5.13 21.77 -26.21
C SER A 560 -6.46 21.33 -25.60
N LYS A 561 -7.51 21.21 -26.41
CA LYS A 561 -8.80 20.66 -25.97
C LYS A 561 -8.68 19.21 -25.54
N THR A 562 -8.00 18.37 -26.33
CA THR A 562 -7.84 16.94 -26.00
C THR A 562 -7.03 16.75 -24.72
N GLU A 563 -5.95 17.52 -24.54
CA GLU A 563 -5.14 17.49 -23.32
C GLU A 563 -5.92 17.99 -22.09
N ALA A 564 -6.74 19.03 -22.23
CA ALA A 564 -7.60 19.53 -21.17
C ALA A 564 -8.68 18.51 -20.78
N ASP A 565 -9.39 17.94 -21.76
CA ASP A 565 -10.43 16.93 -21.54
C ASP A 565 -9.86 15.69 -20.82
N GLN A 566 -8.65 15.27 -21.19
CA GLN A 566 -7.99 14.12 -20.55
C GLN A 566 -7.57 14.41 -19.11
N LYS A 567 -6.91 15.55 -18.85
CA LYS A 567 -6.55 15.96 -17.47
C LYS A 567 -7.76 16.10 -16.56
N LEU A 568 -8.86 16.67 -17.07
CA LEU A 568 -10.10 16.78 -16.31
C LEU A 568 -10.73 15.40 -16.05
N SER A 569 -10.69 14.49 -17.02
CA SER A 569 -11.17 13.13 -16.82
C SER A 569 -10.36 12.37 -15.77
N ASP A 570 -9.04 12.51 -15.80
CA ASP A 570 -8.15 11.84 -14.84
C ASP A 570 -8.35 12.40 -13.42
N ALA A 571 -8.41 13.72 -13.27
CA ALA A 571 -8.67 14.38 -11.99
C ALA A 571 -10.05 14.03 -11.40
N GLN A 572 -11.11 13.94 -12.23
CA GLN A 572 -12.42 13.51 -11.76
C GLN A 572 -12.39 12.05 -11.29
N LYS A 573 -11.66 11.17 -12.00
CA LYS A 573 -11.54 9.77 -11.61
C LYS A 573 -10.82 9.63 -10.27
N GLU A 574 -9.75 10.38 -10.03
CA GLU A 574 -9.05 10.39 -8.73
C GLU A 574 -9.98 10.83 -7.59
N ILE A 575 -10.83 11.84 -7.82
CA ILE A 575 -11.83 12.28 -6.85
C ILE A 575 -12.89 11.20 -6.60
N ASP A 576 -13.40 10.55 -7.66
CA ASP A 576 -14.40 9.49 -7.56
C ASP A 576 -13.84 8.25 -6.83
N ASP A 577 -12.59 7.89 -7.12
CA ASP A 577 -11.88 6.78 -6.48
C ASP A 577 -11.65 7.10 -4.99
N ALA A 578 -11.19 8.32 -4.63
CA ALA A 578 -11.04 8.76 -3.25
C ALA A 578 -12.37 8.76 -2.47
N GLN A 579 -13.48 9.17 -3.11
CA GLN A 579 -14.81 9.12 -2.49
C GLN A 579 -15.25 7.67 -2.24
N LYS A 580 -14.96 6.77 -3.17
CA LYS A 580 -15.27 5.34 -3.02
C LYS A 580 -14.46 4.69 -1.90
N GLU A 581 -13.17 5.03 -1.77
CA GLU A 581 -12.34 4.57 -0.66
C GLU A 581 -12.89 5.08 0.68
N LEU A 582 -13.30 6.35 0.75
CA LEU A 582 -13.92 6.93 1.94
C LEU A 582 -15.23 6.21 2.31
N ASP A 583 -16.08 5.89 1.32
CA ASP A 583 -17.34 5.17 1.53
C ASP A 583 -17.12 3.71 2.00
N GLN A 584 -16.00 3.09 1.61
CA GLN A 584 -15.63 1.72 1.96
C GLN A 584 -14.75 1.60 3.21
N LEU A 585 -14.39 2.71 3.83
CA LEU A 585 -13.61 2.73 5.08
C LEU A 585 -14.35 1.91 6.15
N GLU A 586 -13.71 0.88 6.70
CA GLU A 586 -14.24 0.10 7.83
C GLU A 586 -14.34 0.98 9.09
N PRO A 587 -15.25 0.69 10.04
CA PRO A 587 -15.29 1.41 11.31
C PRO A 587 -14.02 1.14 12.14
N SER A 588 -13.58 2.14 12.91
CA SER A 588 -12.50 1.99 13.87
C SER A 588 -12.94 1.03 14.98
N GLU A 589 -12.06 0.11 15.34
CA GLU A 589 -12.27 -0.85 16.42
C GLU A 589 -11.15 -0.73 17.45
N TRP A 590 -11.53 -0.81 18.73
CA TRP A 590 -10.60 -0.88 19.85
C TRP A 590 -10.53 -2.31 20.35
N MET A 591 -9.31 -2.81 20.48
CA MET A 591 -9.03 -4.11 21.07
C MET A 591 -8.36 -3.90 22.42
N VAL A 592 -8.94 -4.45 23.49
CA VAL A 592 -8.35 -4.45 24.83
C VAL A 592 -7.72 -5.81 25.09
N LEU A 593 -6.40 -5.87 25.02
CA LEU A 593 -5.64 -7.11 25.04
C LEU A 593 -4.96 -7.30 26.41
N GLY A 594 -5.27 -8.40 27.10
CA GLY A 594 -4.62 -8.76 28.37
C GLY A 594 -3.30 -9.51 28.16
N ARG A 595 -2.63 -9.86 29.27
CA ARG A 595 -1.39 -10.69 29.24
C ARG A 595 -1.63 -12.08 28.66
N ASP A 596 -2.85 -12.59 28.76
CA ASP A 596 -3.32 -13.85 28.16
C ASP A 596 -3.32 -13.83 26.62
N THR A 597 -3.16 -12.66 26.00
CA THR A 597 -2.96 -12.53 24.55
C THR A 597 -1.47 -12.43 24.15
N ASN A 598 -0.56 -12.19 25.11
CA ASN A 598 0.87 -12.10 24.85
C ASN A 598 1.46 -13.51 24.67
N VAL A 599 2.10 -13.74 23.52
CA VAL A 599 2.66 -15.05 23.15
C VAL A 599 3.67 -15.55 24.18
N GLY A 600 4.57 -14.69 24.64
CA GLY A 600 5.60 -15.06 25.61
C GLY A 600 5.02 -15.47 26.97
N TYR A 601 4.01 -14.76 27.43
CA TYR A 601 3.31 -15.03 28.69
C TYR A 601 2.58 -16.39 28.65
N VAL A 602 1.73 -16.60 27.64
CA VAL A 602 0.94 -17.84 27.48
C VAL A 602 1.84 -19.05 27.29
N SER A 603 2.87 -18.91 26.45
CA SER A 603 3.84 -19.97 26.17
C SER A 603 4.59 -20.40 27.42
N PHE A 604 5.05 -19.43 28.22
CA PHE A 604 5.74 -19.71 29.48
C PHE A 604 4.83 -20.43 30.48
N ASP A 605 3.59 -19.95 30.66
CA ASP A 605 2.66 -20.57 31.62
C ASP A 605 2.28 -21.99 31.21
N SER A 606 1.94 -22.20 29.93
CA SER A 606 1.67 -23.52 29.36
C SER A 606 2.82 -24.49 29.61
N ASN A 607 4.07 -24.01 29.51
CA ASN A 607 5.24 -24.83 29.80
C ASN A 607 5.44 -25.11 31.30
N ALA A 608 5.15 -24.14 32.17
CA ALA A 608 5.15 -24.33 33.62
C ALA A 608 4.09 -25.36 34.06
N GLU A 609 2.91 -25.37 33.42
CA GLU A 609 1.86 -26.37 33.62
C GLU A 609 2.28 -27.77 33.19
N LYS A 610 2.95 -27.90 32.03
CA LYS A 610 3.52 -29.19 31.57
C LYS A 610 4.49 -29.76 32.60
N VAL A 611 5.36 -28.92 33.18
CA VAL A 611 6.26 -29.33 34.28
C VAL A 611 5.45 -29.83 35.47
N GLU A 612 4.39 -29.12 35.86
CA GLU A 612 3.54 -29.49 37.01
C GLU A 612 2.82 -30.84 36.79
N ALA A 613 2.27 -31.06 35.59
CA ALA A 613 1.57 -32.28 35.22
C ALA A 613 2.49 -33.50 35.35
N ILE A 614 3.72 -33.40 34.81
CA ILE A 614 4.76 -34.43 34.93
C ILE A 614 5.15 -34.64 36.42
N ALA A 615 5.30 -33.54 37.16
CA ALA A 615 5.70 -33.54 38.58
C ALA A 615 4.71 -34.27 39.50
N LYS A 616 3.40 -34.20 39.21
CA LYS A 616 2.36 -34.86 40.00
C LYS A 616 2.40 -36.39 39.90
N VAL A 617 2.81 -36.93 38.75
CA VAL A 617 2.67 -38.37 38.44
C VAL A 617 3.95 -39.17 38.74
N PHE A 618 5.11 -38.69 38.30
CA PHE A 618 6.37 -39.45 38.36
C PHE A 618 6.82 -39.88 39.78
N PRO A 619 6.73 -39.04 40.82
CA PRO A 619 7.29 -39.38 42.12
C PRO A 619 6.54 -40.51 42.87
N ILE A 620 5.29 -40.81 42.49
CA ILE A 620 4.52 -41.93 43.07
C ILE A 620 5.31 -43.23 42.96
N PHE A 621 5.98 -43.45 41.83
CA PHE A 621 6.78 -44.65 41.57
C PHE A 621 8.08 -44.69 42.39
N PHE A 622 8.70 -43.53 42.64
CA PHE A 622 9.85 -43.45 43.54
C PHE A 622 9.45 -43.88 44.97
N PHE A 623 8.27 -43.51 45.44
CA PHE A 623 7.77 -43.97 46.74
C PHE A 623 7.39 -45.45 46.75
N LEU A 624 6.78 -45.98 45.69
CA LEU A 624 6.50 -47.43 45.59
C LEU A 624 7.79 -48.26 45.63
N VAL A 625 8.83 -47.83 44.90
CA VAL A 625 10.15 -48.46 44.91
C VAL A 625 10.82 -48.29 46.27
N ALA A 626 10.77 -47.10 46.87
CA ALA A 626 11.30 -46.85 48.22
C ALA A 626 10.61 -47.73 49.27
N ALA A 627 9.29 -47.86 49.22
CA ALA A 627 8.50 -48.71 50.11
C ALA A 627 8.95 -50.17 50.01
N LEU A 628 9.12 -50.69 48.80
CA LEU A 628 9.60 -52.05 48.56
C LEU A 628 11.00 -52.27 49.14
N VAL A 629 11.92 -51.33 48.89
CA VAL A 629 13.31 -51.42 49.35
C VAL A 629 13.40 -51.30 50.88
N VAL A 630 12.65 -50.39 51.49
CA VAL A 630 12.58 -50.27 52.95
C VAL A 630 11.96 -51.52 53.57
N LEU A 631 10.88 -52.04 52.99
CA LEU A 631 10.25 -53.28 53.44
C LEU A 631 11.23 -54.46 53.41
N THR A 632 11.98 -54.62 52.31
CA THR A 632 12.97 -55.70 52.19
C THR A 632 14.09 -55.55 53.23
N THR A 633 14.59 -54.34 53.42
CA THR A 633 15.67 -54.02 54.35
C THR A 633 15.23 -54.23 55.80
N ALA A 634 14.04 -53.75 56.16
CA ALA A 634 13.46 -53.91 57.49
C ALA A 634 13.15 -55.37 57.82
N THR A 635 12.55 -56.11 56.89
CA THR A 635 12.29 -57.55 57.06
C THR A 635 13.60 -58.31 57.29
N ARG A 636 14.65 -57.98 56.54
CA ARG A 636 15.96 -58.62 56.69
C ARG A 636 16.61 -58.29 58.03
N MET A 637 16.58 -57.03 58.44
CA MET A 637 17.12 -56.57 59.72
C MET A 637 16.45 -57.30 60.90
N VAL A 638 15.11 -57.37 60.90
CA VAL A 638 14.33 -58.11 61.92
C VAL A 638 14.65 -59.61 61.91
N ASP A 639 14.90 -60.19 60.74
CA ASP A 639 15.23 -61.61 60.60
C ASP A 639 16.66 -61.96 61.07
N GLU A 640 17.64 -61.08 60.89
CA GLU A 640 19.01 -61.27 61.39
C GLU A 640 19.09 -61.17 62.91
N GLU A 641 18.28 -60.29 63.48
CA GLU A 641 18.21 -60.07 64.93
C GLU A 641 17.17 -60.96 65.63
N ARG A 642 16.65 -61.96 64.93
CA ARG A 642 15.55 -62.81 65.42
C ARG A 642 15.84 -63.47 66.76
N THR A 643 17.08 -63.92 66.98
CA THR A 643 17.52 -64.47 68.28
C THR A 643 17.49 -63.40 69.37
N GLN A 644 17.94 -62.17 69.08
CA GLN A 644 17.90 -61.06 70.02
C GLN A 644 16.44 -60.69 70.37
N ILE A 645 15.54 -60.67 69.38
CA ILE A 645 14.10 -60.47 69.57
C ILE A 645 13.49 -61.57 70.47
N GLY A 646 13.89 -62.82 70.26
CA GLY A 646 13.46 -63.96 71.08
C GLY A 646 13.90 -63.84 72.54
N VAL A 647 15.17 -63.45 72.77
CA VAL A 647 15.73 -63.20 74.10
C VAL A 647 15.04 -62.01 74.77
N MET A 648 14.81 -60.90 74.06
CA MET A 648 14.08 -59.74 74.59
C MET A 648 12.65 -60.11 75.02
N LYS A 649 11.93 -60.91 74.22
CA LYS A 649 10.61 -61.41 74.62
C LYS A 649 10.67 -62.33 75.84
N ALA A 650 11.67 -63.21 75.93
CA ALA A 650 11.87 -64.09 77.08
C ALA A 650 12.21 -63.30 78.36
N LEU A 651 12.92 -62.17 78.23
CA LEU A 651 13.21 -61.22 79.31
C LEU A 651 12.03 -60.31 79.67
N GLY A 652 10.85 -60.49 79.06
CA GLY A 652 9.62 -59.77 79.42
C GLY A 652 9.42 -58.43 78.69
N TYR A 653 10.18 -58.11 77.65
CA TYR A 653 9.92 -56.91 76.84
C TYR A 653 8.64 -57.07 76.01
N GLY A 654 7.73 -56.09 76.10
CA GLY A 654 6.50 -56.07 75.31
C GLY A 654 6.76 -55.85 73.81
N LYS A 655 5.89 -56.41 72.96
CA LYS A 655 6.00 -56.35 71.47
C LYS A 655 6.20 -54.92 70.94
N ARG A 656 5.51 -53.93 71.54
CA ARG A 656 5.62 -52.50 71.15
C ARG A 656 7.03 -51.94 71.40
N LYS A 657 7.67 -52.28 72.53
CA LYS A 657 9.04 -51.82 72.82
C LYS A 657 10.04 -52.44 71.85
N ILE A 658 9.87 -53.71 71.48
CA ILE A 658 10.77 -54.36 70.53
C ILE A 658 10.60 -53.76 69.12
N ALA A 659 9.36 -53.52 68.68
CA ALA A 659 9.10 -52.85 67.39
C ALA A 659 9.68 -51.42 67.35
N ALA A 660 9.63 -50.69 68.47
CA ALA A 660 10.11 -49.31 68.55
C ALA A 660 11.60 -49.17 68.19
N GLN A 661 12.45 -50.15 68.50
CA GLN A 661 13.87 -50.12 68.09
C GLN A 661 14.03 -49.98 66.57
N TYR A 662 13.31 -50.79 65.80
CA TYR A 662 13.38 -50.80 64.34
C TYR A 662 12.65 -49.61 63.72
N LEU A 663 11.50 -49.23 64.29
CA LEU A 663 10.77 -48.04 63.85
C LEU A 663 11.57 -46.77 64.08
N ILE A 664 12.27 -46.62 65.21
CA ILE A 664 13.15 -45.46 65.46
C ILE A 664 14.31 -45.45 64.46
N TYR A 665 14.92 -46.59 64.18
CA TYR A 665 16.01 -46.69 63.20
C TYR A 665 15.57 -46.20 61.80
N VAL A 666 14.43 -46.69 61.31
CA VAL A 666 13.89 -46.28 60.01
C VAL A 666 13.36 -44.86 60.06
N ALA A 667 12.75 -44.41 61.16
CA ALA A 667 12.30 -43.04 61.33
C ALA A 667 13.46 -42.04 61.23
N VAL A 668 14.57 -42.29 61.94
CA VAL A 668 15.76 -41.42 61.87
C VAL A 668 16.32 -41.41 60.45
N ALA A 669 16.48 -42.57 59.82
CA ALA A 669 16.96 -42.66 58.44
C ALA A 669 16.06 -41.87 57.47
N THR A 670 14.74 -42.03 57.61
CA THR A 670 13.75 -41.35 56.78
C THR A 670 13.76 -39.85 57.04
N ILE A 671 13.74 -39.38 58.29
CA ILE A 671 13.74 -37.94 58.63
C ILE A 671 15.01 -37.27 58.13
N THR A 672 16.18 -37.86 58.38
CA THR A 672 17.44 -37.30 57.88
C THR A 672 17.53 -37.34 56.36
N GLY A 673 17.02 -38.41 55.73
CA GLY A 673 16.93 -38.54 54.28
C GLY A 673 16.00 -37.51 53.69
N SER A 674 14.81 -37.32 54.26
CA SER A 674 13.84 -36.29 53.87
C SER A 674 14.45 -34.90 54.01
N LEU A 675 15.09 -34.56 55.14
CA LEU A 675 15.71 -33.24 55.31
C LEU A 675 16.78 -32.97 54.26
N PHE A 676 17.67 -33.94 54.00
CA PHE A 676 18.67 -33.83 52.95
C PHE A 676 18.04 -33.76 51.56
N GLY A 677 17.03 -34.59 51.31
CA GLY A 677 16.26 -34.61 50.07
C GLY A 677 15.59 -33.28 49.78
N LEU A 678 14.95 -32.64 50.77
CA LEU A 678 14.35 -31.31 50.63
C LEU A 678 15.40 -30.24 50.32
N LEU A 679 16.53 -30.24 51.04
CA LEU A 679 17.61 -29.28 50.82
C LEU A 679 18.18 -29.36 49.40
N VAL A 680 18.43 -30.57 48.92
CA VAL A 680 18.96 -30.78 47.57
C VAL A 680 17.85 -30.58 46.53
N GLY A 681 16.65 -31.08 46.80
CA GLY A 681 15.53 -31.12 45.86
C GLY A 681 15.03 -29.73 45.50
N PHE A 682 14.72 -28.90 46.49
CA PHE A 682 14.26 -27.52 46.26
C PHE A 682 15.32 -26.63 45.62
N TYR A 683 16.60 -27.01 45.66
CA TYR A 683 17.65 -26.24 44.99
C TYR A 683 17.91 -26.76 43.57
N VAL A 684 18.20 -28.06 43.44
CA VAL A 684 18.69 -28.66 42.19
C VAL A 684 17.61 -28.72 41.13
N PHE A 685 16.38 -29.15 41.44
CA PHE A 685 15.35 -29.32 40.41
C PHE A 685 14.91 -27.97 39.81
N PRO A 686 14.52 -26.96 40.62
CA PRO A 686 14.17 -25.65 40.08
C PRO A 686 15.33 -25.02 39.29
N THR A 687 16.56 -25.10 39.79
CA THR A 687 17.73 -24.50 39.10
C THR A 687 18.04 -25.18 37.77
N VAL A 688 18.01 -26.52 37.71
CA VAL A 688 18.33 -27.25 36.48
C VAL A 688 17.23 -27.05 35.43
N ILE A 689 15.97 -27.03 35.84
CA ILE A 689 14.85 -26.80 34.92
C ILE A 689 14.87 -25.34 34.45
N TRP A 690 15.02 -24.37 35.35
CA TRP A 690 15.13 -22.95 34.98
C TRP A 690 16.23 -22.69 33.94
N ASN A 691 17.44 -23.19 34.18
CA ASN A 691 18.57 -23.05 33.27
C ASN A 691 18.40 -23.81 31.94
N ALA A 692 17.51 -24.79 31.88
CA ALA A 692 17.18 -25.43 30.61
C ALA A 692 16.26 -24.54 29.77
N TYR A 693 15.37 -23.80 30.41
CA TYR A 693 14.44 -22.88 29.76
C TYR A 693 15.12 -21.57 29.30
N THR A 694 16.31 -21.21 29.79
CA THR A 694 17.05 -20.03 29.31
C THR A 694 17.47 -20.12 27.83
N ILE A 695 17.37 -21.28 27.18
CA ILE A 695 17.61 -21.41 25.74
C ILE A 695 16.42 -20.85 24.93
N MET A 696 15.22 -20.84 25.53
CA MET A 696 13.97 -20.43 24.90
C MET A 696 13.38 -19.15 25.45
N TYR A 697 13.78 -18.77 26.66
CA TYR A 697 13.26 -17.60 27.31
C TYR A 697 14.39 -16.74 27.87
N ASP A 698 14.21 -15.43 27.75
CA ASP A 698 15.02 -14.42 28.40
C ASP A 698 14.60 -14.33 29.87
N LEU A 699 15.14 -15.24 30.68
CA LEU A 699 14.73 -15.42 32.07
C LEU A 699 15.55 -14.58 33.05
N PRO A 700 14.93 -14.04 34.11
CA PRO A 700 15.66 -13.39 35.19
C PRO A 700 16.43 -14.43 36.03
N ALA A 701 17.07 -13.97 37.11
CA ALA A 701 17.58 -14.88 38.13
C ALA A 701 16.43 -15.64 38.81
N LEU A 702 16.55 -16.97 38.89
CA LEU A 702 15.59 -17.83 39.58
C LEU A 702 15.45 -17.45 41.06
N VAL A 703 14.21 -17.25 41.50
CA VAL A 703 13.85 -17.04 42.90
C VAL A 703 13.23 -18.31 43.47
N ILE A 704 13.97 -18.98 44.35
CA ILE A 704 13.54 -20.24 44.97
C ILE A 704 12.75 -19.96 46.25
N GLN A 705 11.53 -20.47 46.33
CA GLN A 705 10.69 -20.38 47.52
C GLN A 705 10.67 -21.70 48.31
N PHE A 706 10.72 -21.60 49.64
CA PHE A 706 10.54 -22.78 50.47
C PHE A 706 9.06 -23.15 50.59
N ASN A 707 8.61 -24.12 49.79
CA ASN A 707 7.22 -24.56 49.78
C ASN A 707 6.92 -25.55 50.92
N TRP A 708 6.35 -25.04 52.03
CA TRP A 708 5.99 -25.86 53.20
C TRP A 708 4.99 -26.97 52.88
N LYS A 709 4.03 -26.73 51.98
CA LYS A 709 3.02 -27.71 51.58
C LYS A 709 3.70 -28.93 50.96
N TYR A 710 4.59 -28.73 49.99
CA TYR A 710 5.32 -29.82 49.35
C TYR A 710 6.35 -30.48 50.27
N ALA A 711 7.01 -29.70 51.13
CA ALA A 711 7.93 -30.24 52.13
C ALA A 711 7.24 -31.21 53.10
N LEU A 712 6.08 -30.80 53.63
CA LEU A 712 5.28 -31.60 54.57
C LEU A 712 4.62 -32.80 53.89
N LEU A 713 4.08 -32.60 52.68
CA LEU A 713 3.43 -33.68 51.92
C LEU A 713 4.42 -34.77 51.55
N SER A 714 5.56 -34.42 50.96
CA SER A 714 6.59 -35.37 50.55
C SER A 714 7.24 -36.10 51.72
N SER A 715 7.62 -35.38 52.78
CA SER A 715 8.22 -35.96 53.98
C SER A 715 7.21 -36.78 54.76
N GLY A 716 5.97 -36.31 54.88
CA GLY A 716 4.88 -37.01 55.54
C GLY A 716 4.54 -38.32 54.83
N ALA A 717 4.42 -38.30 53.50
CA ALA A 717 4.21 -39.49 52.69
C ALA A 717 5.37 -40.50 52.82
N ALA A 718 6.62 -40.01 52.81
CA ALA A 718 7.80 -40.84 53.02
C ALA A 718 7.77 -41.53 54.39
N ILE A 719 7.60 -40.75 55.46
CA ILE A 719 7.57 -41.23 56.85
C ILE A 719 6.43 -42.22 57.04
N LEU A 720 5.23 -41.89 56.58
CA LEU A 720 4.08 -42.79 56.68
C LEU A 720 4.39 -44.13 56.00
N THR A 721 4.89 -44.09 54.77
CA THR A 721 5.16 -45.27 53.95
C THR A 721 6.28 -46.14 54.53
N THR A 722 7.40 -45.55 54.97
CA THR A 722 8.52 -46.30 55.54
C THR A 722 8.19 -46.88 56.92
N LEU A 723 7.40 -46.18 57.72
CA LEU A 723 6.98 -46.68 59.03
C LEU A 723 5.92 -47.77 58.90
N LEU A 724 4.96 -47.66 57.98
CA LEU A 724 3.98 -48.70 57.70
C LEU A 724 4.65 -50.01 57.23
N THR A 725 5.58 -49.90 56.28
CA THR A 725 6.32 -51.05 55.75
C THR A 725 7.20 -51.70 56.84
N THR A 726 7.88 -50.89 57.65
CA THR A 726 8.69 -51.38 58.78
C THR A 726 7.82 -52.01 59.87
N PHE A 727 6.69 -51.39 60.20
CA PHE A 727 5.74 -51.94 61.16
C PHE A 727 5.23 -53.30 60.69
N TRP A 728 4.86 -53.44 59.42
CA TRP A 728 4.39 -54.71 58.85
C TRP A 728 5.49 -55.79 58.91
N ALA A 729 6.74 -55.42 58.57
CA ALA A 729 7.90 -56.31 58.72
C ALA A 729 8.11 -56.78 60.16
N CYS A 730 8.07 -55.87 61.13
CA CYS A 730 8.18 -56.20 62.55
C CYS A 730 7.01 -57.05 63.05
N TYR A 731 5.78 -56.72 62.66
CA TYR A 731 4.57 -57.41 63.10
C TYR A 731 4.59 -58.89 62.73
N SER A 732 5.02 -59.21 61.49
CA SER A 732 5.16 -60.58 61.02
C SER A 732 6.05 -61.43 61.95
N SER A 733 7.20 -60.91 62.36
CA SER A 733 8.14 -61.63 63.24
C SER A 733 7.75 -61.58 64.72
N LEU A 734 7.12 -60.49 65.18
CA LEU A 734 6.68 -60.33 66.56
C LEU A 734 5.42 -61.15 66.90
N LYS A 735 4.74 -61.76 65.92
CA LYS A 735 3.67 -62.73 66.17
C LYS A 735 4.18 -64.09 66.66
N GLU A 736 5.43 -64.45 66.37
CA GLU A 736 5.99 -65.76 66.73
C GLU A 736 6.30 -65.90 68.24
N ALA A 737 6.28 -67.14 68.74
CA ALA A 737 6.60 -67.47 70.13
C ALA A 737 8.12 -67.32 70.42
N PRO A 738 8.53 -66.93 71.64
CA PRO A 738 9.94 -66.70 71.99
C PRO A 738 10.85 -67.91 71.70
N SER A 739 10.37 -69.12 71.99
CA SER A 739 11.11 -70.37 71.77
C SER A 739 11.46 -70.63 70.30
N ARG A 740 10.61 -70.20 69.35
CA ARG A 740 10.87 -70.31 67.92
C ARG A 740 11.82 -69.25 67.39
N LEU A 741 11.87 -68.09 68.05
CA LEU A 741 12.70 -66.95 67.66
C LEU A 741 14.17 -67.14 68.07
N ILE A 742 14.42 -67.80 69.19
CA ILE A 742 15.78 -68.11 69.70
C ILE A 742 16.49 -69.14 68.81
N LEU A 743 15.74 -70.03 68.16
CA LEU A 743 16.30 -71.03 67.25
C LEU A 743 16.65 -70.40 65.88
N PRO A 744 17.84 -70.72 65.32
CA PRO A 744 18.18 -70.30 63.96
C PRO A 744 17.15 -70.86 62.97
N LYS A 745 16.74 -70.05 61.97
CA LYS A 745 15.78 -70.50 60.94
C LYS A 745 16.40 -71.68 60.19
N ALA A 746 15.70 -72.81 60.16
CA ALA A 746 16.12 -73.97 59.37
C ALA A 746 16.21 -73.57 57.88
N PRO A 747 17.30 -73.96 57.17
CA PRO A 747 17.42 -73.68 55.76
C PRO A 747 16.31 -74.40 54.99
N LYS A 748 15.56 -73.68 54.15
CA LYS A 748 14.48 -74.28 53.35
C LYS A 748 15.03 -75.38 52.45
N SER A 749 14.41 -76.56 52.45
CA SER A 749 14.82 -77.68 51.57
C SER A 749 14.70 -77.28 50.09
N GLY A 750 15.72 -77.60 49.30
CA GLY A 750 15.69 -77.37 47.85
C GLY A 750 14.66 -78.28 47.18
N LYS A 751 13.73 -77.71 46.40
CA LYS A 751 12.78 -78.45 45.56
C LYS A 751 13.27 -78.47 44.11
N ARG A 752 12.88 -79.48 43.34
CA ARG A 752 13.13 -79.55 41.88
C ARG A 752 12.54 -78.32 41.19
N ILE A 753 13.27 -77.73 40.24
CA ILE A 753 12.84 -76.55 39.48
C ILE A 753 12.26 -76.94 38.12
N LEU A 754 11.43 -76.09 37.51
CA LEU A 754 10.80 -76.39 36.21
C LEU A 754 11.82 -76.58 35.08
N LEU A 755 12.97 -75.90 35.15
CA LEU A 755 14.08 -76.08 34.19
C LEU A 755 14.63 -77.52 34.16
N GLU A 756 14.50 -78.29 35.24
CA GLU A 756 14.92 -79.71 35.27
C GLU A 756 14.05 -80.59 34.36
N LYS A 757 12.85 -80.13 33.98
CA LYS A 757 11.96 -80.82 33.05
C LYS A 757 12.33 -80.58 31.57
N ILE A 758 13.16 -79.57 31.28
CA ILE A 758 13.63 -79.26 29.93
C ILE A 758 15.01 -79.92 29.73
N THR A 759 15.00 -81.23 29.47
CA THR A 759 16.18 -82.11 29.37
C THR A 759 17.31 -81.62 28.44
N PRO A 760 17.03 -81.05 27.25
CA PRO A 760 18.07 -80.59 26.32
C PRO A 760 18.87 -79.41 26.88
N LEU A 761 18.20 -78.52 27.62
CA LEU A 761 18.81 -77.34 28.21
C LEU A 761 19.51 -77.68 29.52
N TRP A 762 18.92 -78.54 30.35
CA TRP A 762 19.48 -78.93 31.65
C TRP A 762 20.76 -79.75 31.54
N SER A 763 20.86 -80.64 30.55
CA SER A 763 22.05 -81.48 30.35
C SER A 763 23.31 -80.67 29.99
N ARG A 764 23.15 -79.55 29.24
CA ARG A 764 24.24 -78.67 28.78
C ARG A 764 24.79 -77.71 29.85
N LEU A 765 24.11 -77.55 30.99
CA LEU A 765 24.57 -76.66 32.08
C LEU A 765 25.66 -77.31 32.93
N SER A 766 26.75 -76.59 33.19
CA SER A 766 27.80 -77.03 34.12
C SER A 766 27.29 -77.07 35.57
N PHE A 767 28.00 -77.77 36.45
CA PHE A 767 27.60 -77.96 37.85
C PHE A 767 27.27 -76.63 38.56
N ILE A 768 28.11 -75.60 38.40
CA ILE A 768 27.89 -74.27 39.00
C ILE A 768 26.60 -73.64 38.46
N HIS A 769 26.31 -73.74 37.16
CA HIS A 769 25.08 -73.18 36.58
C HIS A 769 23.82 -73.90 37.07
N LYS A 770 23.87 -75.23 37.23
CA LYS A 770 22.77 -76.01 37.82
C LYS A 770 22.51 -75.61 39.28
N VAL A 771 23.58 -75.34 40.04
CA VAL A 771 23.49 -74.86 41.43
C VAL A 771 22.91 -73.43 41.47
N THR A 772 23.38 -72.52 40.62
CA THR A 772 22.84 -71.15 40.51
C THR A 772 21.35 -71.16 40.17
N ALA A 773 20.92 -71.95 39.19
CA ALA A 773 19.50 -72.06 38.81
C ALA A 773 18.63 -72.59 39.96
N ARG A 774 19.08 -73.63 40.67
CA ARG A 774 18.36 -74.13 41.86
C ARG A 774 18.30 -73.10 42.99
N ASN A 775 19.39 -72.36 43.21
CA ASN A 775 19.47 -71.37 44.28
C ASN A 775 18.56 -70.16 44.05
N LEU A 776 18.43 -69.69 42.80
CA LEU A 776 17.50 -68.61 42.42
C LEU A 776 16.06 -68.93 42.85
N PHE A 777 15.56 -70.12 42.52
CA PHE A 777 14.18 -70.52 42.81
C PHE A 777 13.97 -71.04 44.24
N ARG A 778 15.05 -71.34 44.98
CA ARG A 778 14.98 -71.73 46.40
C ARG A 778 14.40 -70.62 47.27
N TYR A 779 14.69 -69.36 46.93
CA TYR A 779 14.29 -68.18 47.71
C TYR A 779 13.30 -67.29 46.95
N LYS A 780 12.13 -67.83 46.59
CA LYS A 780 11.08 -67.16 45.79
C LYS A 780 10.73 -65.72 46.21
N LYS A 781 10.66 -65.44 47.52
CA LYS A 781 10.38 -64.08 48.02
C LYS A 781 11.49 -63.10 47.62
N ARG A 782 12.76 -63.50 47.78
CA ARG A 782 13.93 -62.70 47.42
C ARG A 782 14.01 -62.50 45.91
N PHE A 783 13.80 -63.58 45.15
CA PHE A 783 13.70 -63.51 43.69
C PHE A 783 12.69 -62.43 43.26
N LEU A 784 11.45 -62.51 43.77
CA LEU A 784 10.39 -61.56 43.41
C LEU A 784 10.75 -60.12 43.82
N MET A 785 11.25 -59.92 45.05
CA MET A 785 11.62 -58.58 45.52
C MET A 785 12.74 -57.94 44.70
N THR A 786 13.77 -58.71 44.32
CA THR A 786 14.86 -58.21 43.46
C THR A 786 14.34 -57.92 42.06
N VAL A 787 13.54 -58.81 41.48
CA VAL A 787 12.97 -58.62 40.14
C VAL A 787 12.06 -57.39 40.09
N VAL A 788 11.17 -57.20 41.07
CA VAL A 788 10.27 -56.03 41.10
C VAL A 788 11.06 -54.73 41.31
N GLY A 789 12.08 -54.73 42.17
CA GLY A 789 12.93 -53.54 42.37
C GLY A 789 13.66 -53.12 41.09
N ILE A 790 14.22 -54.08 40.35
CA ILE A 790 14.90 -53.82 39.06
C ILE A 790 13.89 -53.44 37.99
N ALA A 791 12.76 -54.15 37.92
CA ALA A 791 11.69 -53.88 36.96
C ALA A 791 11.13 -52.47 37.12
N GLY A 792 10.91 -52.00 38.36
CA GLY A 792 10.46 -50.63 38.61
C GLY A 792 11.44 -49.57 38.11
N CYS A 793 12.75 -49.79 38.29
CA CYS A 793 13.77 -48.89 37.78
C CYS A 793 13.86 -48.89 36.25
N THR A 794 13.82 -50.08 35.62
CA THR A 794 13.80 -50.18 34.14
C THR A 794 12.52 -49.60 33.56
N ALA A 795 11.37 -49.79 34.21
CA ALA A 795 10.10 -49.21 33.79
C ALA A 795 10.18 -47.67 33.80
N LEU A 796 10.74 -47.07 34.86
CA LEU A 796 10.94 -45.62 34.93
C LEU A 796 11.88 -45.10 33.85
N LEU A 797 12.96 -45.83 33.53
CA LEU A 797 13.85 -45.48 32.43
C LEU A 797 13.15 -45.55 31.08
N LEU A 798 12.38 -46.62 30.82
CA LEU A 798 11.62 -46.77 29.59
C LEU A 798 10.56 -45.69 29.45
N THR A 799 9.89 -45.33 30.53
CA THR A 799 8.93 -44.23 30.52
C THR A 799 9.59 -42.88 30.26
N GLY A 800 10.80 -42.64 30.78
CA GLY A 800 11.58 -41.44 30.44
C GLY A 800 11.86 -41.36 28.93
N PHE A 801 12.52 -42.37 28.36
CA PHE A 801 12.81 -42.38 26.91
C PHE A 801 11.55 -42.44 26.04
N GLY A 802 10.52 -43.18 26.46
CA GLY A 802 9.26 -43.27 25.73
C GLY A 802 8.49 -41.94 25.74
N LEU A 803 8.58 -41.15 26.81
CA LEU A 803 7.99 -39.81 26.84
C LEU A 803 8.69 -38.88 25.84
N GLN A 804 10.02 -38.97 25.71
CA GLN A 804 10.75 -38.26 24.65
C GLN A 804 10.27 -38.69 23.25
N ASP A 805 10.16 -39.99 22.96
CA ASP A 805 9.65 -40.47 21.67
C ASP A 805 8.24 -39.92 21.38
N SER A 806 7.34 -40.01 22.37
CA SER A 806 5.94 -39.58 22.26
C SER A 806 5.78 -38.09 21.99
N ILE A 807 6.72 -37.27 22.47
CA ILE A 807 6.67 -35.82 22.33
C ILE A 807 7.35 -35.40 21.02
N SER A 808 8.53 -35.95 20.70
CA SER A 808 9.26 -35.64 19.46
C SER A 808 8.53 -36.09 18.19
N ASP A 809 7.71 -37.13 18.25
CA ASP A 809 7.01 -37.65 17.05
C ASP A 809 5.80 -36.81 16.64
N ILE A 810 5.25 -35.97 17.52
CA ILE A 810 4.05 -35.16 17.25
C ILE A 810 4.19 -34.36 15.96
N VAL A 811 5.35 -33.75 15.74
CA VAL A 811 5.63 -32.92 14.57
C VAL A 811 5.52 -33.71 13.28
N ASN A 812 6.16 -34.88 13.21
CA ASN A 812 6.15 -35.69 11.99
C ASN A 812 4.78 -36.34 11.76
N LEU A 813 4.09 -36.72 12.84
CA LEU A 813 2.75 -37.28 12.74
C LEU A 813 1.74 -36.22 12.28
N GLN A 814 1.75 -35.03 12.87
CA GLN A 814 0.82 -33.95 12.51
C GLN A 814 1.13 -33.35 11.14
N PHE A 815 2.35 -32.87 10.92
CA PHE A 815 2.71 -32.06 9.75
C PHE A 815 3.40 -32.85 8.64
N GLY A 816 3.49 -34.18 8.79
CA GLY A 816 4.04 -35.08 7.78
C GLY A 816 3.08 -36.18 7.36
N GLU A 817 2.30 -36.74 8.29
CA GLU A 817 1.32 -37.80 7.98
C GLU A 817 -0.12 -37.30 7.93
N VAL A 818 -0.57 -36.50 8.91
CA VAL A 818 -1.96 -36.02 9.00
C VAL A 818 -2.22 -34.87 8.02
N LEU A 819 -1.51 -33.76 8.16
CA LEU A 819 -1.56 -32.64 7.23
C LEU A 819 -0.55 -32.88 6.09
N GLN A 820 -1.07 -32.98 4.87
CA GLN A 820 -0.28 -33.21 3.65
C GLN A 820 -0.12 -31.95 2.80
N TYR A 821 -0.82 -30.87 3.14
CA TYR A 821 -0.59 -29.54 2.58
C TYR A 821 0.55 -28.84 3.32
N ASN A 822 1.23 -27.92 2.64
CA ASN A 822 2.34 -27.17 3.21
C ASN A 822 2.22 -25.65 3.03
N LEU A 823 1.18 -25.17 2.35
CA LEU A 823 0.87 -23.75 2.15
C LEU A 823 -0.59 -23.49 2.54
N THR A 824 -0.84 -22.40 3.25
CA THR A 824 -2.17 -21.85 3.52
C THR A 824 -2.19 -20.37 3.13
N ILE A 825 -3.18 -19.99 2.34
CA ILE A 825 -3.43 -18.62 1.88
C ILE A 825 -4.75 -18.17 2.50
N THR A 826 -4.75 -17.08 3.26
CA THR A 826 -5.95 -16.52 3.90
C THR A 826 -6.47 -15.36 3.06
N ALA A 827 -7.76 -15.36 2.76
CA ALA A 827 -8.42 -14.33 1.97
C ALA A 827 -8.79 -13.12 2.83
N LYS A 828 -8.67 -11.92 2.28
CA LYS A 828 -9.29 -10.70 2.83
C LYS A 828 -10.78 -10.65 2.51
N ASP A 829 -11.13 -11.00 1.26
CA ASP A 829 -12.49 -11.18 0.78
C ASP A 829 -12.49 -12.47 -0.06
N SER A 830 -13.17 -13.50 0.45
CA SER A 830 -13.14 -14.85 -0.10
C SER A 830 -13.66 -14.92 -1.55
N GLU A 831 -14.70 -14.17 -1.87
CA GLU A 831 -15.31 -14.15 -3.21
C GLU A 831 -14.43 -13.36 -4.20
N LYS A 832 -13.89 -12.21 -3.79
CA LYS A 832 -12.99 -11.45 -4.67
C LYS A 832 -11.67 -12.16 -4.90
N MET A 833 -11.08 -12.79 -3.89
CA MET A 833 -9.85 -13.59 -4.06
C MET A 833 -10.07 -14.75 -5.03
N LYS A 834 -11.28 -15.34 -5.01
CA LYS A 834 -11.66 -16.40 -5.94
C LYS A 834 -11.78 -15.88 -7.38
N GLU A 835 -12.15 -14.63 -7.59
CA GLU A 835 -12.24 -14.01 -8.93
C GLU A 835 -10.93 -13.35 -9.40
N ASP A 836 -9.93 -13.19 -8.51
CA ASP A 836 -8.66 -12.53 -8.82
C ASP A 836 -7.81 -13.34 -9.83
N PRO A 837 -7.55 -12.81 -11.04
CA PRO A 837 -6.76 -13.49 -12.05
C PRO A 837 -5.32 -13.80 -11.62
N ALA A 838 -4.69 -12.93 -10.82
CA ALA A 838 -3.30 -13.10 -10.39
C ALA A 838 -3.16 -14.28 -9.42
N VAL A 839 -4.10 -14.38 -8.48
CA VAL A 839 -4.17 -15.51 -7.54
C VAL A 839 -4.44 -16.82 -8.28
N GLN A 840 -5.37 -16.81 -9.24
CA GLN A 840 -5.68 -18.01 -10.03
C GLN A 840 -4.50 -18.46 -10.90
N GLU A 841 -3.77 -17.52 -11.52
CA GLU A 841 -2.58 -17.83 -12.32
C GLU A 841 -1.50 -18.53 -11.47
N LEU A 842 -1.27 -18.07 -10.24
CA LEU A 842 -0.32 -18.70 -9.30
C LEU A 842 -0.79 -20.08 -8.82
N LEU A 843 -2.10 -20.24 -8.56
CA LEU A 843 -2.67 -21.53 -8.15
C LEU A 843 -2.67 -22.56 -9.29
N ASP A 844 -2.79 -22.13 -10.54
CA ASP A 844 -2.78 -22.99 -11.72
C ASP A 844 -1.35 -23.29 -12.23
N ASP A 845 -0.34 -22.53 -11.80
CA ASP A 845 1.07 -22.82 -12.08
C ASP A 845 1.55 -24.04 -11.29
N THR A 846 1.54 -25.20 -11.95
CA THR A 846 2.06 -26.47 -11.39
C THR A 846 3.52 -26.45 -10.95
N GLY A 847 4.32 -25.47 -11.41
CA GLY A 847 5.68 -25.25 -10.92
C GLY A 847 5.73 -24.61 -9.52
N THR A 848 4.67 -23.90 -9.16
CA THR A 848 4.51 -23.18 -7.89
C THR A 848 3.56 -23.93 -6.93
N VAL A 849 2.40 -24.38 -7.41
CA VAL A 849 1.38 -25.14 -6.65
C VAL A 849 1.04 -26.44 -7.38
N ASP A 850 1.30 -27.60 -6.75
CA ASP A 850 0.93 -28.93 -7.30
C ASP A 850 -0.59 -29.15 -7.27
N ARG A 851 -1.23 -28.80 -6.16
CA ARG A 851 -2.69 -28.89 -5.96
C ARG A 851 -3.14 -27.99 -4.82
N TYR A 852 -4.39 -27.51 -4.91
CA TYR A 852 -5.03 -26.69 -3.88
C TYR A 852 -6.48 -27.07 -3.61
N LEU A 853 -7.01 -26.66 -2.45
CA LEU A 853 -8.40 -26.79 -2.02
C LEU A 853 -8.81 -25.56 -1.22
N ARG A 854 -9.97 -24.99 -1.50
CA ARG A 854 -10.55 -23.92 -0.68
C ARG A 854 -11.28 -24.52 0.51
N ILE A 855 -11.15 -23.88 1.66
CA ILE A 855 -11.75 -24.31 2.92
C ILE A 855 -12.29 -23.08 3.66
N ALA A 856 -13.33 -23.29 4.46
CA ALA A 856 -13.68 -22.40 5.55
C ALA A 856 -13.05 -22.95 6.82
N GLN A 857 -12.30 -22.11 7.53
CA GLN A 857 -11.78 -22.43 8.86
C GLN A 857 -12.20 -21.34 9.85
N GLU A 858 -12.90 -21.75 10.91
CA GLU A 858 -13.47 -20.85 11.91
C GLU A 858 -13.24 -21.39 13.32
N GLY A 859 -12.99 -20.50 14.28
CA GLY A 859 -12.91 -20.86 15.69
C GLY A 859 -14.31 -21.06 16.29
N GLY A 860 -14.42 -22.00 17.24
CA GLY A 860 -15.65 -22.25 17.96
C GLY A 860 -15.46 -22.97 19.29
N ASP A 861 -16.52 -23.00 20.07
CA ASP A 861 -16.63 -23.70 21.34
C ASP A 861 -17.51 -24.95 21.19
N ALA A 862 -16.91 -26.13 21.29
CA ALA A 862 -17.66 -27.39 21.29
C ALA A 862 -17.98 -27.81 22.72
N SER A 863 -19.25 -28.13 22.99
CA SER A 863 -19.71 -28.58 24.29
C SER A 863 -20.53 -29.86 24.22
N ALA A 864 -20.29 -30.75 25.19
CA ALA A 864 -21.07 -31.96 25.42
C ALA A 864 -20.85 -32.46 26.84
N ASN A 865 -21.82 -33.18 27.42
CA ASN A 865 -21.71 -33.80 28.74
C ASN A 865 -21.26 -32.86 29.89
N GLY A 866 -21.52 -31.56 29.78
CA GLY A 866 -21.09 -30.56 30.76
C GLY A 866 -19.60 -30.18 30.70
N GLN A 867 -18.94 -30.51 29.59
CA GLN A 867 -17.58 -30.10 29.25
C GLN A 867 -17.62 -29.20 28.01
N SER A 868 -16.73 -28.20 27.95
CA SER A 868 -16.52 -27.33 26.77
C SER A 868 -15.05 -27.42 26.34
N LEU A 869 -14.79 -27.21 25.06
CA LEU A 869 -13.46 -27.26 24.46
C LEU A 869 -13.40 -26.37 23.23
N ASP A 870 -12.33 -25.58 23.12
CA ASP A 870 -12.02 -24.82 21.90
C ASP A 870 -11.73 -25.77 20.73
N VAL A 871 -12.38 -25.50 19.60
CA VAL A 871 -12.28 -26.27 18.36
C VAL A 871 -12.19 -25.36 17.15
N TYR A 872 -11.66 -25.90 16.05
CA TYR A 872 -11.73 -25.29 14.73
C TYR A 872 -12.71 -26.08 13.85
N LEU A 873 -13.72 -25.40 13.34
CA LEU A 873 -14.57 -25.90 12.27
C LEU A 873 -13.75 -25.91 10.97
N PHE A 874 -13.70 -27.05 10.30
CA PHE A 874 -12.94 -27.24 9.05
C PHE A 874 -13.88 -27.74 7.96
N VAL A 875 -14.24 -26.85 7.04
CA VAL A 875 -15.25 -27.10 6.00
C VAL A 875 -14.60 -27.02 4.62
N PRO A 876 -14.40 -28.13 3.89
CA PRO A 876 -13.86 -28.08 2.53
C PRO A 876 -14.91 -27.66 1.49
N GLU A 877 -14.54 -26.82 0.52
CA GLU A 877 -15.39 -26.50 -0.65
C GLU A 877 -15.79 -27.78 -1.41
N GLU A 878 -14.86 -28.72 -1.52
CA GLU A 878 -15.05 -30.04 -2.14
C GLU A 878 -14.71 -31.18 -1.15
N PRO A 879 -15.69 -31.72 -0.40
CA PRO A 879 -15.49 -32.77 0.61
C PRO A 879 -14.70 -33.98 0.13
N ASP A 880 -14.96 -34.46 -1.10
CA ASP A 880 -14.29 -35.63 -1.67
C ASP A 880 -12.78 -35.43 -1.89
N ARG A 881 -12.33 -34.19 -2.07
CA ARG A 881 -10.92 -33.85 -2.31
C ARG A 881 -10.13 -33.67 -1.02
N LEU A 882 -10.78 -33.53 0.13
CA LEU A 882 -10.11 -33.29 1.42
C LEU A 882 -9.05 -34.34 1.74
N SER A 883 -9.31 -35.60 1.39
CA SER A 883 -8.39 -36.73 1.59
C SER A 883 -7.01 -36.59 0.92
N GLN A 884 -6.87 -35.67 -0.05
CA GLN A 884 -5.60 -35.36 -0.74
C GLN A 884 -4.72 -34.36 0.03
N PHE A 885 -5.30 -33.69 1.03
CA PHE A 885 -4.67 -32.63 1.84
C PHE A 885 -4.62 -33.01 3.32
N VAL A 886 -5.59 -33.79 3.80
CA VAL A 886 -5.69 -34.23 5.20
C VAL A 886 -5.98 -35.74 5.25
N THR A 887 -5.15 -36.48 5.98
CA THR A 887 -5.35 -37.91 6.22
C THR A 887 -6.39 -38.12 7.32
N LEU A 888 -7.64 -38.36 6.94
CA LEU A 888 -8.74 -38.67 7.87
C LEU A 888 -8.80 -40.18 8.13
N GLN A 889 -8.31 -40.63 9.28
CA GLN A 889 -8.31 -42.06 9.64
C GLN A 889 -8.40 -42.29 11.16
N ASP A 890 -8.86 -43.47 11.57
CA ASP A 890 -8.71 -43.91 12.97
C ASP A 890 -7.25 -44.27 13.25
N ARG A 891 -6.67 -43.70 14.30
CA ARG A 891 -5.26 -43.89 14.66
C ARG A 891 -4.84 -45.34 14.86
N LYS A 892 -5.71 -46.18 15.43
CA LYS A 892 -5.34 -47.55 15.85
C LYS A 892 -5.47 -48.55 14.72
N SER A 893 -6.59 -48.49 14.01
CA SER A 893 -6.92 -49.40 12.91
C SER A 893 -6.35 -48.93 11.57
N LYS A 894 -6.00 -47.63 11.47
CA LYS A 894 -5.58 -46.96 10.22
C LYS A 894 -6.64 -47.11 9.11
N VAL A 895 -7.91 -47.26 9.51
CA VAL A 895 -9.05 -47.29 8.60
C VAL A 895 -9.41 -45.84 8.28
N PRO A 896 -9.48 -45.46 6.99
CA PRO A 896 -9.92 -44.13 6.58
C PRO A 896 -11.34 -43.84 7.07
N ALA A 897 -11.58 -42.61 7.52
CA ALA A 897 -12.90 -42.09 7.82
C ALA A 897 -13.33 -41.17 6.67
N GLU A 898 -14.47 -41.46 6.06
CA GLU A 898 -15.05 -40.60 5.02
C GLU A 898 -15.86 -39.49 5.69
N LEU A 899 -15.80 -38.28 5.11
CA LEU A 899 -16.59 -37.15 5.58
C LEU A 899 -18.01 -37.26 4.99
N GLU A 900 -18.94 -37.76 5.80
CA GLU A 900 -20.35 -37.92 5.40
C GLU A 900 -21.09 -36.56 5.39
N GLU A 901 -22.18 -36.47 4.64
CA GLU A 901 -22.96 -35.22 4.54
C GLU A 901 -23.82 -34.93 5.79
N ASP A 902 -24.13 -35.93 6.62
CA ASP A 902 -25.06 -35.85 7.74
C ASP A 902 -24.39 -35.94 9.13
N ALA A 903 -23.08 -36.13 9.18
CA ALA A 903 -22.34 -36.31 10.42
C ALA A 903 -20.94 -35.67 10.37
N VAL A 904 -20.43 -35.27 11.54
CA VAL A 904 -19.12 -34.63 11.65
C VAL A 904 -18.04 -35.64 12.00
N LEU A 905 -16.82 -35.40 11.52
CA LEU A 905 -15.63 -36.10 12.01
C LEU A 905 -14.98 -35.26 13.10
N LEU A 906 -14.82 -35.86 14.27
CA LEU A 906 -14.24 -35.22 15.44
C LEU A 906 -12.83 -35.75 15.68
N THR A 907 -11.89 -34.90 16.06
CA THR A 907 -10.55 -35.35 16.45
C THR A 907 -10.57 -36.24 17.72
N GLU A 908 -9.65 -37.22 17.81
CA GLU A 908 -9.58 -38.19 18.93
C GLU A 908 -9.50 -37.49 20.30
N LYS A 909 -8.72 -36.40 20.37
CA LYS A 909 -8.57 -35.63 21.61
C LYS A 909 -9.86 -34.94 22.03
N ALA A 910 -10.54 -34.26 21.09
CA ALA A 910 -11.83 -33.63 21.35
C ALA A 910 -12.89 -34.64 21.79
N ALA A 911 -12.97 -35.79 21.11
CA ALA A 911 -13.89 -36.87 21.50
C ALA A 911 -13.61 -37.39 22.92
N GLU A 912 -12.33 -37.61 23.28
CA GLU A 912 -11.95 -38.03 24.63
C GLU A 912 -12.25 -36.98 25.70
N ARG A 913 -12.06 -35.68 25.40
CA ARG A 913 -12.26 -34.57 26.34
C ARG A 913 -13.71 -34.21 26.57
N LEU A 914 -14.55 -34.28 25.54
CA LEU A 914 -16.00 -34.08 25.63
C LEU A 914 -16.74 -35.34 26.11
N GLY A 915 -16.04 -36.48 26.16
CA GLY A 915 -16.60 -37.75 26.60
C GLY A 915 -17.63 -38.33 25.63
N VAL A 916 -17.47 -38.08 24.34
CA VAL A 916 -18.39 -38.49 23.26
C VAL A 916 -17.79 -39.60 22.41
N ALA A 917 -18.66 -40.42 21.81
CA ALA A 917 -18.31 -41.46 20.86
C ALA A 917 -19.10 -41.30 19.55
N VAL A 918 -18.78 -42.13 18.55
CA VAL A 918 -19.54 -42.17 17.29
C VAL A 918 -21.02 -42.46 17.58
N GLY A 919 -21.90 -41.59 17.09
CA GLY A 919 -23.34 -41.60 17.29
C GLY A 919 -23.86 -40.64 18.38
N ASP A 920 -22.97 -40.03 19.18
CA ASP A 920 -23.35 -39.00 20.15
C ASP A 920 -23.48 -37.62 19.48
N THR A 921 -24.14 -36.68 20.15
CA THR A 921 -24.35 -35.30 19.69
C THR A 921 -23.44 -34.32 20.42
N ILE A 922 -22.91 -33.35 19.69
CA ILE A 922 -22.13 -32.22 20.23
C ILE A 922 -22.83 -30.90 19.85
N THR A 923 -22.73 -29.89 20.70
CA THR A 923 -23.20 -28.52 20.40
C THR A 923 -21.98 -27.64 20.13
N VAL A 924 -21.95 -26.94 19.01
CA VAL A 924 -20.82 -26.09 18.62
C VAL A 924 -21.29 -24.65 18.45
N GLN A 925 -20.69 -23.74 19.21
CA GLN A 925 -20.87 -22.30 19.10
C GLN A 925 -19.76 -21.69 18.25
N ARG A 926 -20.09 -20.82 17.29
CA ARG A 926 -19.07 -20.08 16.52
C ARG A 926 -18.57 -18.87 17.29
N ASN A 927 -17.30 -18.49 17.09
CA ASN A 927 -16.71 -17.35 17.80
C ASN A 927 -17.10 -15.99 17.19
N ASP A 928 -17.45 -15.95 15.91
CA ASP A 928 -17.73 -14.72 15.16
C ASP A 928 -19.09 -14.09 15.52
N ASP A 929 -20.15 -14.91 15.52
CA ASP A 929 -21.53 -14.44 15.71
C ASP A 929 -22.27 -15.16 16.85
N HIS A 930 -21.54 -15.98 17.61
CA HIS A 930 -22.05 -16.76 18.74
C HIS A 930 -23.23 -17.68 18.41
N ARG A 931 -23.50 -17.97 17.13
CA ARG A 931 -24.55 -18.93 16.74
C ARG A 931 -24.16 -20.34 17.15
N GLN A 932 -25.16 -21.13 17.51
CA GLN A 932 -24.98 -22.50 17.98
C GLN A 932 -25.69 -23.48 17.04
N ALA A 933 -25.04 -24.61 16.78
CA ALA A 933 -25.60 -25.73 16.03
C ALA A 933 -25.31 -27.06 16.74
N GLU A 934 -26.17 -28.06 16.55
CA GLU A 934 -25.97 -29.42 17.06
C GLU A 934 -25.57 -30.35 15.92
N PHE A 935 -24.53 -31.16 16.16
CA PHE A 935 -23.98 -32.09 15.17
C PHE A 935 -23.86 -33.50 15.74
N THR A 936 -24.10 -34.51 14.91
CA THR A 936 -23.88 -35.92 15.28
C THR A 936 -22.46 -36.35 14.91
N VAL A 937 -21.75 -37.01 15.82
CA VAL A 937 -20.39 -37.51 15.58
C VAL A 937 -20.45 -38.77 14.71
N GLY A 938 -20.03 -38.68 13.46
CA GLY A 938 -19.99 -39.79 12.50
C GLY A 938 -18.69 -40.61 12.58
N GLY A 939 -17.59 -39.96 12.99
CA GLY A 939 -16.29 -40.61 13.09
C GLY A 939 -15.33 -39.88 14.01
N VAL A 940 -14.31 -40.60 14.45
CA VAL A 940 -13.23 -40.05 15.27
C VAL A 940 -11.91 -40.23 14.52
N VAL A 941 -11.19 -39.13 14.28
CA VAL A 941 -9.98 -39.11 13.44
C VAL A 941 -8.71 -38.77 14.23
N GLU A 942 -7.59 -39.30 13.73
CA GLU A 942 -6.24 -39.05 14.25
C GLU A 942 -5.83 -37.59 14.03
N ASN A 943 -5.50 -36.89 15.12
CA ASN A 943 -4.95 -35.53 15.08
C ASN A 943 -4.17 -35.26 16.38
N TYR A 944 -3.07 -34.52 16.28
CA TYR A 944 -2.13 -34.31 17.39
C TYR A 944 -2.01 -32.87 17.86
N VAL A 945 -2.31 -31.89 17.01
CA VAL A 945 -2.23 -30.46 17.32
C VAL A 945 -3.56 -29.79 16.98
N GLN A 946 -4.08 -29.01 17.91
CA GLN A 946 -5.43 -28.43 17.88
C GLN A 946 -6.55 -29.47 17.88
N ASN A 947 -7.79 -29.01 18.01
CA ASN A 947 -8.98 -29.85 17.95
C ASN A 947 -9.83 -29.39 16.76
N TYR A 948 -9.98 -30.25 15.76
CA TYR A 948 -10.78 -29.96 14.57
C TYR A 948 -12.13 -30.69 14.60
N ILE A 949 -13.13 -30.05 13.99
CA ILE A 949 -14.40 -30.64 13.58
C ILE A 949 -14.47 -30.52 12.07
N TYR A 950 -14.36 -31.65 11.37
CA TYR A 950 -14.55 -31.68 9.92
C TYR A 950 -16.03 -31.92 9.62
N LEU A 951 -16.61 -31.05 8.78
CA LEU A 951 -18.01 -31.12 8.38
C LEU A 951 -18.18 -30.69 6.92
N SER A 952 -19.22 -31.19 6.26
CA SER A 952 -19.53 -30.81 4.88
C SER A 952 -20.16 -29.41 4.81
N PRO A 953 -20.05 -28.69 3.69
CA PRO A 953 -20.76 -27.42 3.48
C PRO A 953 -22.28 -27.55 3.66
N ALA A 954 -22.85 -28.68 3.23
CA ALA A 954 -24.28 -28.96 3.38
C ALA A 954 -24.70 -29.06 4.85
N LEU A 955 -23.92 -29.77 5.67
CA LEU A 955 -24.18 -29.90 7.10
C LEU A 955 -23.99 -28.58 7.84
N TYR A 956 -23.00 -27.79 7.43
CA TYR A 956 -22.76 -26.46 7.96
C TYR A 956 -23.96 -25.54 7.70
N GLU A 957 -24.46 -25.51 6.46
CA GLU A 957 -25.64 -24.71 6.07
C GLU A 957 -26.92 -25.19 6.77
N GLU A 958 -27.10 -26.49 6.95
CA GLU A 958 -28.22 -27.06 7.71
C GLU A 958 -28.17 -26.63 9.18
N GLY A 959 -26.98 -26.66 9.81
CA GLY A 959 -26.80 -26.36 11.23
C GLY A 959 -26.90 -24.86 11.56
N TYR A 960 -26.22 -24.00 10.79
CA TYR A 960 -26.10 -22.57 11.08
C TYR A 960 -27.03 -21.67 10.24
N HIS A 961 -27.74 -22.24 9.26
CA HIS A 961 -28.62 -21.51 8.34
C HIS A 961 -27.90 -20.40 7.55
N THR A 962 -26.60 -20.59 7.30
CA THR A 962 -25.75 -19.70 6.51
C THR A 962 -24.74 -20.53 5.72
N GLN A 963 -24.30 -20.04 4.57
CA GLN A 963 -23.24 -20.71 3.82
C GLN A 963 -21.89 -20.47 4.50
N PRO A 964 -20.99 -21.48 4.49
CA PRO A 964 -19.63 -21.30 4.99
C PRO A 964 -18.85 -20.37 4.06
N GLU A 965 -18.18 -19.37 4.62
CA GLU A 965 -17.31 -18.49 3.85
C GLU A 965 -15.94 -19.16 3.65
N MET A 966 -15.54 -19.39 2.40
CA MET A 966 -14.29 -20.07 2.05
C MET A 966 -13.08 -19.13 2.22
N ASN A 967 -12.78 -18.80 3.47
CA ASN A 967 -11.78 -17.81 3.87
C ASN A 967 -10.32 -18.25 3.71
N GLN A 968 -10.05 -19.53 3.40
CA GLN A 968 -8.69 -20.04 3.22
C GLN A 968 -8.54 -20.93 1.99
N THR A 969 -7.35 -20.93 1.41
CA THR A 969 -6.91 -21.90 0.38
C THR A 969 -5.70 -22.65 0.89
N ILE A 970 -5.82 -23.97 1.03
CA ILE A 970 -4.70 -24.86 1.36
C ILE A 970 -4.10 -25.44 0.09
N ALA A 971 -2.78 -25.53 0.04
CA ALA A 971 -2.05 -25.93 -1.15
C ALA A 971 -0.81 -26.79 -0.83
N VAL A 972 -0.41 -27.58 -1.83
CA VAL A 972 0.83 -28.36 -1.82
C VAL A 972 1.82 -27.71 -2.78
N VAL A 973 2.93 -27.25 -2.23
CA VAL A 973 4.07 -26.69 -2.96
C VAL A 973 5.15 -27.77 -3.10
N PRO A 974 5.64 -28.05 -4.33
CA PRO A 974 6.60 -29.13 -4.56
C PRO A 974 8.02 -28.85 -4.05
N ASP A 975 8.46 -27.58 -4.04
CA ASP A 975 9.75 -27.17 -3.45
C ASP A 975 9.55 -26.34 -2.18
N GLY A 976 9.89 -26.94 -1.03
CA GLY A 976 9.80 -26.30 0.29
C GLY A 976 11.05 -25.53 0.71
N SER A 977 11.99 -25.22 -0.18
CA SER A 977 13.17 -24.40 0.14
C SER A 977 12.76 -23.00 0.65
N GLN A 978 13.48 -22.46 1.64
CA GLN A 978 13.13 -21.17 2.25
C GLN A 978 13.07 -20.03 1.22
N GLU A 979 14.03 -19.99 0.28
CA GLU A 979 14.03 -19.04 -0.84
C GLU A 979 12.76 -19.13 -1.70
N ASN A 980 12.28 -20.35 -2.00
CA ASN A 980 11.05 -20.52 -2.76
C ASN A 980 9.80 -20.17 -1.93
N ARG A 981 9.81 -20.43 -0.61
CA ARG A 981 8.71 -20.02 0.28
C ARG A 981 8.57 -18.51 0.30
N ASP A 982 9.67 -17.78 0.50
CA ASP A 982 9.67 -16.31 0.50
C ASP A 982 9.18 -15.77 -0.84
N ARG A 983 9.65 -16.32 -1.97
CA ARG A 983 9.18 -15.96 -3.32
C ARG A 983 7.67 -16.15 -3.49
N ILE A 984 7.14 -17.30 -3.05
CA ILE A 984 5.71 -17.62 -3.17
C ILE A 984 4.87 -16.70 -2.29
N THR A 985 5.32 -16.45 -1.06
CA THR A 985 4.65 -15.52 -0.15
C THR A 985 4.57 -14.12 -0.76
N SER A 986 5.67 -13.58 -1.28
CA SER A 986 5.67 -12.28 -1.94
C SER A 986 4.72 -12.24 -3.13
N ALA A 987 4.73 -13.27 -3.99
CA ALA A 987 3.87 -13.32 -5.18
C ALA A 987 2.37 -13.33 -4.84
N PHE A 988 1.95 -14.06 -3.80
CA PHE A 988 0.54 -14.07 -3.38
C PHE A 988 0.15 -12.76 -2.67
N LEU A 989 1.05 -12.14 -1.91
CA LEU A 989 0.79 -10.87 -1.22
C LEU A 989 0.77 -9.64 -2.16
N GLU A 990 1.15 -9.78 -3.44
CA GLU A 990 0.93 -8.72 -4.45
C GLU A 990 -0.57 -8.50 -4.77
N SER A 991 -1.44 -9.47 -4.46
CA SER A 991 -2.89 -9.30 -4.60
C SER A 991 -3.49 -8.67 -3.34
N ASP A 992 -4.24 -7.59 -3.52
CA ASP A 992 -4.99 -6.91 -2.43
C ASP A 992 -6.07 -7.80 -1.79
N GLN A 993 -6.39 -8.95 -2.40
CA GLN A 993 -7.39 -9.90 -1.90
C GLN A 993 -6.79 -10.97 -0.98
N VAL A 994 -5.46 -11.05 -0.87
CA VAL A 994 -4.77 -11.97 0.03
C VAL A 994 -4.40 -11.26 1.33
N GLN A 995 -4.89 -11.78 2.45
CA GLN A 995 -4.61 -11.24 3.79
C GLN A 995 -3.29 -11.75 4.34
N ALA A 996 -3.01 -13.05 4.17
CA ALA A 996 -1.82 -13.69 4.73
C ALA A 996 -1.46 -14.97 3.98
N VAL A 997 -0.18 -15.32 4.01
CA VAL A 997 0.35 -16.57 3.46
C VAL A 997 1.22 -17.22 4.52
N SER A 998 1.00 -18.51 4.80
CA SER A 998 1.73 -19.24 5.83
C SER A 998 2.12 -20.63 5.37
N PHE A 999 3.33 -21.06 5.73
CA PHE A 999 3.80 -22.40 5.42
C PHE A 999 3.79 -23.31 6.65
N THR A 1000 3.42 -24.57 6.43
CA THR A 1000 3.39 -25.58 7.49
C THR A 1000 4.80 -25.91 8.01
N ASP A 1001 5.83 -25.74 7.18
CA ASP A 1001 7.23 -25.90 7.59
C ASP A 1001 7.65 -24.90 8.68
N ASP A 1002 7.18 -23.64 8.60
CA ASP A 1002 7.49 -22.62 9.62
C ASP A 1002 6.78 -22.95 10.95
N ILE A 1003 5.55 -23.47 10.89
CA ILE A 1003 4.81 -24.00 12.06
C ILE A 1003 5.56 -25.20 12.66
N LYS A 1004 6.06 -26.11 11.81
CA LYS A 1004 6.84 -27.28 12.21
C LYS A 1004 8.13 -26.88 12.91
N ASP A 1005 8.86 -25.90 12.40
CA ASP A 1005 10.09 -25.40 13.02
C ASP A 1005 9.80 -24.75 14.38
N SER A 1006 8.75 -23.93 14.47
CA SER A 1006 8.28 -23.36 15.73
C SER A 1006 7.93 -24.45 16.76
N PHE A 1007 7.11 -25.43 16.38
CA PHE A 1007 6.70 -26.51 17.26
C PHE A 1007 7.88 -27.41 17.67
N GLN A 1008 8.83 -27.69 16.76
CA GLN A 1008 10.05 -28.42 17.09
C GLN A 1008 10.87 -27.70 18.16
N ASN A 1009 10.96 -26.37 18.08
CA ASN A 1009 11.66 -25.58 19.09
C ASN A 1009 10.96 -25.66 20.45
N THR A 1010 9.62 -25.59 20.48
CA THR A 1010 8.84 -25.83 21.71
C THR A 1010 9.08 -27.23 22.27
N ILE A 1011 9.12 -28.28 21.44
CA ILE A 1011 9.35 -29.66 21.87
C ILE A 1011 10.77 -29.88 22.41
N LYS A 1012 11.79 -29.21 21.86
CA LYS A 1012 13.17 -29.27 22.37
C LYS A 1012 13.26 -28.81 23.84
N SER A 1013 12.39 -27.93 24.35
CA SER A 1013 12.38 -27.60 25.79
C SER A 1013 12.08 -28.83 26.67
N ILE A 1014 11.17 -29.70 26.21
CA ILE A 1014 10.69 -30.81 27.00
C ILE A 1014 11.76 -31.91 27.10
N ASP A 1015 12.64 -32.03 26.11
CA ASP A 1015 13.77 -32.98 26.12
C ASP A 1015 14.63 -32.82 27.38
N PHE A 1016 14.85 -31.60 27.85
CA PHE A 1016 15.63 -31.36 29.06
C PHE A 1016 14.95 -31.90 30.32
N ILE A 1017 13.63 -31.71 30.45
CA ILE A 1017 12.86 -32.29 31.55
C ILE A 1017 13.01 -33.82 31.50
N VAL A 1018 12.87 -34.43 30.32
CA VAL A 1018 13.02 -35.88 30.15
C VAL A 1018 14.43 -36.36 30.55
N ILE A 1019 15.48 -35.62 30.20
CA ILE A 1019 16.86 -35.93 30.64
C ILE A 1019 16.97 -35.91 32.17
N VAL A 1020 16.41 -34.90 32.84
CA VAL A 1020 16.40 -34.82 34.32
C VAL A 1020 15.70 -36.03 34.94
N LEU A 1021 14.60 -36.49 34.33
CA LEU A 1021 13.88 -37.69 34.74
C LEU A 1021 14.73 -38.96 34.56
N ILE A 1022 15.38 -39.12 33.40
CA ILE A 1022 16.25 -40.28 33.09
C ILE A 1022 17.42 -40.34 34.07
N VAL A 1023 18.08 -39.21 34.36
CA VAL A 1023 19.17 -39.13 35.35
C VAL A 1023 18.67 -39.53 36.73
N SER A 1024 17.51 -39.02 37.15
CA SER A 1024 16.90 -39.34 38.45
C SER A 1024 16.53 -40.83 38.56
N ALA A 1025 15.94 -41.42 37.51
CA ALA A 1025 15.63 -42.84 37.43
C ALA A 1025 16.90 -43.71 37.45
N GLY A 1026 17.97 -43.27 36.78
CA GLY A 1026 19.28 -43.92 36.81
C GLY A 1026 19.93 -43.92 38.20
N LEU A 1027 19.90 -42.77 38.89
CA LEU A 1027 20.37 -42.66 40.28
C LEU A 1027 19.56 -43.58 41.22
N LEU A 1028 18.23 -43.64 41.05
CA LEU A 1028 17.39 -44.58 41.78
C LEU A 1028 17.80 -46.04 41.48
N ALA A 1029 17.99 -46.39 40.21
CA ALA A 1029 18.43 -47.72 39.79
C ALA A 1029 19.72 -48.12 40.49
N PHE A 1030 20.70 -47.22 40.53
CA PHE A 1030 21.96 -47.44 41.24
C PHE A 1030 21.75 -47.72 42.74
N VAL A 1031 20.97 -46.89 43.44
CA VAL A 1031 20.70 -47.04 44.89
C VAL A 1031 19.96 -48.36 45.19
N VAL A 1032 18.95 -48.69 44.40
CA VAL A 1032 18.14 -49.92 44.53
C VAL A 1032 19.00 -51.15 44.29
N LEU A 1033 19.74 -51.19 43.17
CA LEU A 1033 20.63 -52.28 42.82
C LEU A 1033 21.73 -52.48 43.85
N TYR A 1034 22.31 -51.38 44.35
CA TYR A 1034 23.31 -51.42 45.42
C TYR A 1034 22.75 -52.09 46.67
N ASN A 1035 21.56 -51.67 47.13
CA ASN A 1035 20.98 -52.23 48.34
C ASN A 1035 20.62 -53.72 48.17
N LEU A 1036 20.01 -54.10 47.03
CA LEU A 1036 19.65 -55.49 46.75
C LEU A 1036 20.89 -56.39 46.65
N THR A 1037 21.95 -55.93 45.98
CA THR A 1037 23.23 -56.67 45.86
C THR A 1037 23.94 -56.78 47.21
N ASN A 1038 23.88 -55.73 48.02
CA ASN A 1038 24.42 -55.73 49.37
C ASN A 1038 23.71 -56.72 50.30
N ILE A 1039 22.37 -56.75 50.27
CA ILE A 1039 21.58 -57.74 50.99
C ILE A 1039 21.92 -59.16 50.50
N ASN A 1040 22.06 -59.36 49.19
CA ASN A 1040 22.42 -60.65 48.60
C ASN A 1040 23.76 -61.18 49.15
N ILE A 1041 24.79 -60.33 49.14
CA ILE A 1041 26.14 -60.67 49.62
C ILE A 1041 26.17 -60.93 51.12
N THR A 1042 25.51 -60.07 51.92
CA THR A 1042 25.49 -60.23 53.38
C THR A 1042 24.73 -61.48 53.82
N GLU A 1043 23.63 -61.84 53.15
CA GLU A 1043 22.91 -63.10 53.39
C GLU A 1043 23.78 -64.34 53.15
N ARG A 1044 24.69 -64.26 52.17
CA ARG A 1044 25.56 -65.37 51.77
C ARG A 1044 26.98 -65.26 52.30
N GLN A 1045 27.23 -64.36 53.25
CA GLN A 1045 28.58 -64.13 53.77
C GLN A 1045 29.23 -65.40 54.31
N LYS A 1046 28.48 -66.28 55.00
CA LYS A 1046 28.98 -67.57 55.47
C LYS A 1046 29.30 -68.54 54.32
N GLU A 1047 28.40 -68.64 53.33
CA GLU A 1047 28.62 -69.46 52.13
C GLU A 1047 29.88 -69.01 51.37
N ILE A 1048 30.02 -67.70 51.19
CA ILE A 1048 31.18 -67.05 50.56
C ILE A 1048 32.47 -67.34 51.34
N ALA A 1049 32.44 -67.22 52.67
CA ALA A 1049 33.59 -67.52 53.52
C ALA A 1049 33.98 -69.00 53.45
N THR A 1050 33.02 -69.93 53.46
CA THR A 1050 33.28 -71.37 53.27
C THR A 1050 33.90 -71.65 51.91
N ILE A 1051 33.39 -71.05 50.83
CA ILE A 1051 33.96 -71.21 49.48
C ILE A 1051 35.40 -70.67 49.41
N LYS A 1052 35.71 -69.54 50.06
CA LYS A 1052 37.08 -69.02 50.17
C LYS A 1052 38.00 -69.95 50.98
N VAL A 1053 37.52 -70.53 52.08
CA VAL A 1053 38.26 -71.52 52.88
C VAL A 1053 38.55 -72.79 52.08
N LEU A 1054 37.66 -73.16 51.15
CA LEU A 1054 37.86 -74.27 50.22
C LEU A 1054 38.87 -73.98 49.09
N GLY A 1055 39.47 -72.79 49.06
CA GLY A 1055 40.58 -72.44 48.16
C GLY A 1055 40.19 -71.70 46.88
N PHE A 1056 38.93 -71.27 46.73
CA PHE A 1056 38.50 -70.48 45.56
C PHE A 1056 39.08 -69.06 45.59
N TYR A 1057 39.50 -68.57 44.43
CA TYR A 1057 40.03 -67.21 44.27
C TYR A 1057 38.93 -66.15 44.32
N ASP A 1058 39.28 -64.91 44.71
CA ASP A 1058 38.32 -63.79 44.82
C ASP A 1058 37.47 -63.59 43.55
N LYS A 1059 38.07 -63.78 42.37
CA LYS A 1059 37.38 -63.66 41.07
C LYS A 1059 36.35 -64.78 40.84
N GLU A 1060 36.64 -66.01 41.27
CA GLU A 1060 35.72 -67.15 41.13
C GLU A 1060 34.53 -66.99 42.06
N VAL A 1061 34.79 -66.52 43.29
CA VAL A 1061 33.77 -66.22 44.29
C VAL A 1061 32.87 -65.06 43.85
N SER A 1062 33.45 -63.99 43.28
CA SER A 1062 32.65 -62.89 42.73
C SER A 1062 31.83 -63.32 41.51
N ALA A 1063 32.40 -64.14 40.61
CA ALA A 1063 31.70 -64.63 39.43
C ALA A 1063 30.48 -65.48 39.78
N TYR A 1064 30.55 -66.25 40.88
CA TYR A 1064 29.40 -67.01 41.38
C TYR A 1064 28.22 -66.11 41.75
N ILE A 1065 28.47 -65.00 42.45
CA ILE A 1065 27.42 -64.06 42.87
C ILE A 1065 26.94 -63.22 41.69
N TYR A 1066 27.87 -62.74 40.85
CA TYR A 1066 27.53 -61.88 39.72
C TYR A 1066 26.72 -62.60 38.64
N ARG A 1067 26.85 -63.92 38.51
CA ARG A 1067 25.96 -64.70 37.64
C ARG A 1067 24.52 -64.66 38.13
N GLU A 1068 24.30 -64.76 39.44
CA GLU A 1068 22.95 -64.68 39.99
C GLU A 1068 22.36 -63.28 39.86
N THR A 1069 23.11 -62.25 40.26
CA THR A 1069 22.64 -60.86 40.14
C THR A 1069 22.44 -60.49 38.68
N GLY A 1070 23.31 -60.93 37.77
CA GLY A 1070 23.13 -60.75 36.33
C GLY A 1070 21.85 -61.39 35.79
N ILE A 1071 21.54 -62.65 36.15
CA ILE A 1071 20.28 -63.30 35.73
C ILE A 1071 19.07 -62.56 36.28
N LEU A 1072 19.11 -62.13 37.55
CA LEU A 1072 18.03 -61.35 38.16
C LEU A 1072 17.86 -59.98 37.50
N THR A 1073 18.96 -59.32 37.13
CA THR A 1073 18.94 -58.07 36.37
C THR A 1073 18.29 -58.29 35.02
N LEU A 1074 18.69 -59.31 34.25
CA LEU A 1074 18.10 -59.58 32.93
C LEU A 1074 16.59 -59.86 33.01
N ILE A 1075 16.15 -60.68 33.97
CA ILE A 1075 14.72 -60.96 34.18
C ILE A 1075 13.98 -59.70 34.64
N GLY A 1076 14.56 -58.95 35.57
CA GLY A 1076 14.03 -57.68 36.06
C GLY A 1076 13.88 -56.65 34.94
N THR A 1077 14.89 -56.50 34.10
CA THR A 1077 14.87 -55.63 32.93
C THR A 1077 13.79 -56.06 31.94
N ALA A 1078 13.70 -57.34 31.57
CA ALA A 1078 12.66 -57.82 30.65
C ALA A 1078 11.24 -57.55 31.17
N ILE A 1079 10.99 -57.82 32.45
CA ILE A 1079 9.70 -57.54 33.10
C ILE A 1079 9.48 -56.02 33.23
N GLY A 1080 10.53 -55.27 33.52
CA GLY A 1080 10.52 -53.82 33.62
C GLY A 1080 10.19 -53.13 32.30
N LEU A 1081 10.66 -53.64 31.17
CA LEU A 1081 10.27 -53.13 29.85
C LEU A 1081 8.76 -53.34 29.61
N ILE A 1082 8.20 -54.49 30.01
CA ILE A 1082 6.75 -54.75 29.90
C ILE A 1082 5.97 -53.77 30.79
N PHE A 1083 6.36 -53.63 32.07
CA PHE A 1083 5.70 -52.67 32.97
C PHE A 1083 5.90 -51.22 32.54
N GLY A 1084 7.03 -50.90 31.91
CA GLY A 1084 7.33 -49.57 31.39
C GLY A 1084 6.38 -49.14 30.28
N ILE A 1085 5.85 -50.07 29.47
CA ILE A 1085 4.80 -49.78 28.47
C ILE A 1085 3.54 -49.25 29.15
N PHE A 1086 3.05 -49.94 30.19
CA PHE A 1086 1.86 -49.51 30.92
C PHE A 1086 2.09 -48.20 31.67
N LEU A 1087 3.29 -48.05 32.25
CA LEU A 1087 3.67 -46.84 32.97
C LEU A 1087 3.77 -45.63 32.04
N HIS A 1088 4.38 -45.80 30.87
CA HIS A 1088 4.45 -44.80 29.81
C HIS A 1088 3.06 -44.38 29.35
N ALA A 1089 2.20 -45.33 28.99
CA ALA A 1089 0.83 -45.03 28.55
C ALA A 1089 0.02 -44.25 29.60
N PHE A 1090 0.20 -44.58 30.88
CA PHE A 1090 -0.44 -43.85 31.99
C PHE A 1090 0.09 -42.44 32.14
N VAL A 1091 1.41 -42.26 32.08
CA VAL A 1091 2.07 -40.95 32.19
C VAL A 1091 1.69 -40.05 31.02
N VAL A 1092 1.77 -40.56 29.78
CA VAL A 1092 1.43 -39.80 28.58
C VAL A 1092 0.00 -39.27 28.64
N LYS A 1093 -0.99 -40.15 28.90
CA LYS A 1093 -2.40 -39.74 28.96
C LYS A 1093 -2.70 -38.73 30.08
N THR A 1094 -1.90 -38.71 31.14
CA THR A 1094 -2.09 -37.77 32.26
C THR A 1094 -1.34 -36.45 32.06
N ALA A 1095 -0.30 -36.44 31.19
CA ALA A 1095 0.55 -35.28 30.95
C ALA A 1095 0.14 -34.46 29.72
N GLU A 1096 -0.74 -34.97 28.85
CA GLU A 1096 -1.29 -34.24 27.71
C GLU A 1096 -2.19 -33.08 28.15
N VAL A 1097 -2.05 -31.93 27.49
CA VAL A 1097 -2.95 -30.76 27.59
C VAL A 1097 -4.08 -30.86 26.56
N ASP A 1098 -5.02 -29.91 26.57
CA ASP A 1098 -6.26 -30.01 25.78
C ASP A 1098 -6.04 -29.82 24.28
N MET A 1099 -5.13 -28.93 23.90
CA MET A 1099 -4.79 -28.63 22.50
C MET A 1099 -3.78 -29.59 21.85
N VAL A 1100 -3.12 -30.47 22.62
CA VAL A 1100 -2.07 -31.36 22.09
C VAL A 1100 -2.25 -32.80 22.58
N MET A 1101 -2.34 -33.73 21.63
CA MET A 1101 -2.25 -35.17 21.90
C MET A 1101 -0.81 -35.63 21.71
N PHE A 1102 -0.27 -36.39 22.66
CA PHE A 1102 1.08 -36.94 22.54
C PHE A 1102 1.05 -38.25 21.74
N GLY A 1103 2.15 -38.52 21.05
CA GLY A 1103 2.40 -39.82 20.45
C GLY A 1103 2.21 -40.94 21.48
N ARG A 1104 1.69 -42.08 21.04
CA ARG A 1104 1.44 -43.23 21.94
C ARG A 1104 2.40 -44.39 21.70
N GLU A 1105 3.35 -44.24 20.79
CA GLU A 1105 4.34 -45.26 20.45
C GLU A 1105 5.66 -45.03 21.19
N ILE A 1106 6.36 -46.13 21.50
CA ILE A 1106 7.71 -46.13 22.06
C ILE A 1106 8.63 -46.70 20.99
N LYS A 1107 9.67 -45.97 20.60
CA LYS A 1107 10.61 -46.44 19.59
C LYS A 1107 11.43 -47.61 20.13
N TRP A 1108 11.79 -48.54 19.24
CA TRP A 1108 12.54 -49.74 19.63
C TRP A 1108 13.89 -49.41 20.32
N LEU A 1109 14.52 -48.29 19.93
CA LEU A 1109 15.77 -47.80 20.54
C LEU A 1109 15.62 -47.48 22.02
N SER A 1110 14.48 -46.94 22.43
CA SER A 1110 14.18 -46.59 23.83
C SER A 1110 14.14 -47.84 24.73
N TYR A 1111 13.66 -48.97 24.22
CA TYR A 1111 13.76 -50.26 24.92
C TYR A 1111 15.22 -50.70 25.08
N VAL A 1112 16.03 -50.53 24.04
CA VAL A 1112 17.45 -50.92 24.05
C VAL A 1112 18.25 -50.05 25.01
N PHE A 1113 18.10 -48.73 24.95
CA PHE A 1113 18.80 -47.82 25.86
C PHE A 1113 18.41 -48.04 27.31
N SER A 1114 17.11 -48.24 27.60
CA SER A 1114 16.64 -48.55 28.96
C SER A 1114 17.25 -49.86 29.50
N ALA A 1115 17.34 -50.88 28.66
CA ALA A 1115 17.95 -52.16 29.02
C ALA A 1115 19.46 -52.03 29.23
N LEU A 1116 20.18 -51.39 28.30
CA LEU A 1116 21.61 -51.18 28.38
C LEU A 1116 22.00 -50.35 29.61
N LEU A 1117 21.25 -49.28 29.90
CA LEU A 1117 21.52 -48.42 31.04
C LEU A 1117 21.27 -49.15 32.37
N THR A 1118 20.22 -49.97 32.46
CA THR A 1118 19.98 -50.82 33.64
C THR A 1118 21.14 -51.82 33.86
N ILE A 1119 21.58 -52.47 32.78
CA ILE A 1119 22.71 -53.42 32.82
C ILE A 1119 24.00 -52.69 33.21
N PHE A 1120 24.23 -51.50 32.66
CA PHE A 1120 25.36 -50.63 32.97
C PHE A 1120 25.41 -50.29 34.47
N PHE A 1121 24.30 -49.81 35.06
CA PHE A 1121 24.24 -49.57 36.51
C PHE A 1121 24.46 -50.83 37.33
N SER A 1122 23.96 -51.98 36.88
CA SER A 1122 24.22 -53.28 37.53
C SER A 1122 25.71 -53.64 37.53
N ILE A 1123 26.41 -53.38 36.42
CA ILE A 1123 27.86 -53.59 36.32
C ILE A 1123 28.61 -52.65 37.28
N ILE A 1124 28.25 -51.36 37.33
CA ILE A 1124 28.86 -50.40 38.26
C ILE A 1124 28.66 -50.87 39.70
N VAL A 1125 27.45 -51.25 40.09
CA VAL A 1125 27.15 -51.74 41.43
C VAL A 1125 27.96 -52.99 41.76
N ASN A 1126 28.04 -53.95 40.84
CA ASN A 1126 28.87 -55.15 41.03
C ASN A 1126 30.35 -54.78 41.19
N LEU A 1127 30.87 -53.81 40.43
CA LEU A 1127 32.26 -53.33 40.57
C LEU A 1127 32.51 -52.71 41.95
N VAL A 1128 31.60 -51.87 42.43
CA VAL A 1128 31.67 -51.28 43.78
C VAL A 1128 31.64 -52.37 44.85
N MET A 1129 30.76 -53.36 44.70
CA MET A 1129 30.58 -54.45 45.66
C MET A 1129 31.71 -55.49 45.64
N TYR A 1130 32.50 -55.57 44.57
CA TYR A 1130 33.68 -56.42 44.48
C TYR A 1130 34.67 -56.14 45.63
N ARG A 1131 34.87 -54.86 45.97
CA ARG A 1131 35.74 -54.45 47.08
C ARG A 1131 35.24 -55.01 48.41
N LYS A 1132 33.92 -55.08 48.60
CA LYS A 1132 33.31 -55.62 49.82
C LYS A 1132 33.47 -57.14 49.88
N LEU A 1133 33.28 -57.85 48.77
CA LEU A 1133 33.51 -59.30 48.67
C LEU A 1133 34.95 -59.70 48.99
N LYS A 1134 35.93 -58.93 48.51
CA LYS A 1134 37.35 -59.18 48.78
C LYS A 1134 37.68 -59.06 50.28
N LYS A 1135 37.06 -58.10 50.97
CA LYS A 1135 37.31 -57.83 52.40
C LYS A 1135 36.61 -58.79 53.38
N ILE A 1136 35.82 -59.77 52.90
CA ILE A 1136 35.16 -60.75 53.79
C ILE A 1136 36.22 -61.65 54.43
N SER A 1137 36.30 -61.59 55.76
CA SER A 1137 37.20 -62.40 56.59
C SER A 1137 36.71 -63.86 56.68
N MET A 1138 37.58 -64.79 56.29
CA MET A 1138 37.33 -66.24 56.39
C MET A 1138 37.18 -66.71 57.84
N VAL A 1139 38.03 -66.20 58.74
CA VAL A 1139 38.11 -66.62 60.15
C VAL A 1139 36.94 -66.06 60.96
N GLU A 1140 36.56 -64.80 60.73
CA GLU A 1140 35.52 -64.13 61.51
C GLU A 1140 34.12 -64.64 61.17
N SER A 1141 33.88 -64.95 59.89
CA SER A 1141 32.58 -65.44 59.41
C SER A 1141 32.24 -66.86 59.91
N MET A 1142 33.27 -67.64 60.27
CA MET A 1142 33.14 -69.00 60.82
C MET A 1142 33.04 -69.01 62.36
N LYS A 1143 33.50 -67.96 63.05
CA LYS A 1143 33.49 -67.86 64.52
C LYS A 1143 32.12 -67.52 65.14
N SER A 1144 31.15 -67.06 64.35
CA SER A 1144 29.94 -66.40 64.89
C SER A 1144 28.80 -67.31 65.39
N THR A 1145 29.04 -68.61 65.59
CA THR A 1145 28.04 -69.53 66.14
C THR A 1145 28.74 -70.73 66.78
N GLU A 1146 29.25 -70.52 67.99
CA GLU A 1146 28.98 -71.42 69.11
C GLU A 1146 28.06 -70.69 70.09
#